data_AF-W0J7M3-F1
#
_entry.id   AF-W0J7M3-F1
#
_cell.length_a   1.000
_cell.length_b   1.000
_cell.length_c   1.000
_cell.angle_alpha   90.00
_cell.angle_beta   90.00
_cell.angle_gamma   90.00
#
_symmetry.space_group_name_H-M   'P 1'
#
loop_
_entity.id
_entity.type
_entity.pdbx_description
1 polymer ?
#
loop_
_entity_poly.entity_id
_entity_poly.type
_entity_poly.pdbx_seq_one_letter_code
_entity_poly.pdbx_strand_id
1 'polypeptide(L)'
;MFMTAFLRPARIILALSLLSLMVRPVAADAPAPAPLANGSFDHALQAWTWEPAQTGATAEVLAQAGLDGSNVLQIRRPAADPSATASAPARISQPVRGLTPGSRYRLAIWVSADNLRTASLFAGDRHQSLPAGTFDWTRVQIDFTAPAAPADDAPLFLIGIETGDAVDKLWISGISLTPILDQGNEIATLHSANREHLQRLEALLAAHPALVTDASTRMSLAIARRYLRRVETGGPGGTQGMRDLTPDDPEVSRWTLLQARETAIVLARAANRAEQIIAGRQTAWQMPGITGAHIAITPSGFIASAPSSENAGIPAPSVSARPVILGGYGHFDFVIEDDTFLQDLGVNLVQQERGPRDLRSGDRVSTHANALLRQIQDAPAKGYLVDFLLAPHYLPGSLFTRHPDLAGNARGGFVKYNIDHPAARSAIESWIQAIVPKAAPLPGLFAFCLSNEPGYRDSGRNPQSRPFWTAWLAEKHGTIAALNAAHGTRHASFADVPVPDSSDYPANRALLPAFYDWVQFNNEHHAGWHRWMHDLVKAAAPEAVTHAKLMPDVFDTRPQARRTHGGIPGRGIDPELITSFTDLAGCDSWSFISRDGEWSYTWQRTHLWYDLLHSFNRKPVFDSELHFIEDRHPAESIPAEQIYTILWQGALHHRTAFTSWIWQEPTGRSSLGSIYLRPANIQAASQALLDLNRLVDEITAINAAPARVALLYSPAALFWQEDYPQTTKDLYTLLTLLGHKVTFVSERQLASGNVPTGIDCLFLPRVTHTPDSTSAALAGLIRSGTTVIPVGRDNLRFDAYSRPREQSLPGLAAVLHIGLNRKVDLKTVATLVATASKSSGHTQPVSLLDAGTGARAWGIEYRDVRDAGGRRLIPLVNLLRVPVRVRLDLPASTTPVTDLISNRAINSTDFTLRPMEPLLLELRP
;
A
#
# COMPACT_ATOMS: atom_id res chain seq x y z
N MET A 1 4.86 -80.20 -0.87
CA MET A 1 6.10 -80.73 -0.28
C MET A 1 6.59 -79.71 0.74
N PHE A 2 6.49 -80.06 2.03
CA PHE A 2 6.95 -79.41 3.29
C PHE A 2 6.57 -77.94 3.57
N MET A 3 5.63 -77.59 4.46
CA MET A 3 5.48 -77.71 5.94
C MET A 3 6.39 -76.80 6.80
N THR A 4 5.75 -75.78 7.39
CA THR A 4 5.83 -75.27 8.79
C THR A 4 7.16 -74.79 9.40
N ALA A 5 7.19 -73.54 9.91
CA ALA A 5 7.07 -73.24 11.35
C ALA A 5 7.05 -71.71 11.67
N PHE A 6 6.21 -71.37 12.65
CA PHE A 6 5.92 -70.08 13.26
C PHE A 6 7.06 -69.51 14.13
N LEU A 7 7.12 -68.17 14.31
CA LEU A 7 6.97 -67.49 15.63
C LEU A 7 7.07 -65.94 15.55
N ARG A 8 5.90 -65.30 15.75
CA ARG A 8 5.56 -63.97 16.37
C ARG A 8 5.99 -62.62 15.75
N PRO A 9 5.01 -61.76 15.37
CA PRO A 9 5.17 -60.32 15.19
C PRO A 9 4.73 -59.57 16.46
N ALA A 10 5.67 -59.00 17.21
CA ALA A 10 5.35 -58.13 18.34
C ALA A 10 6.53 -57.23 18.68
N ARG A 11 6.78 -56.20 17.84
CA ARG A 11 7.62 -55.03 18.22
C ARG A 11 7.59 -53.82 17.27
N ILE A 12 6.84 -53.86 16.15
CA ILE A 12 6.83 -52.75 15.17
C ILE A 12 5.50 -51.95 15.16
N ILE A 13 4.46 -52.40 15.87
CA ILE A 13 3.15 -51.72 15.89
C ILE A 13 2.97 -50.77 17.10
N LEU A 14 3.91 -50.75 18.06
CA LEU A 14 3.86 -49.85 19.22
C LEU A 14 4.57 -48.49 19.01
N ALA A 15 5.31 -48.30 17.90
CA ALA A 15 5.97 -47.03 17.57
C ALA A 15 5.17 -46.14 16.59
N LEU A 16 4.16 -46.71 15.92
CA LEU A 16 3.26 -46.00 14.99
C LEU A 16 1.90 -45.63 15.61
N SER A 17 1.61 -46.11 16.83
CA SER A 17 0.35 -45.85 17.55
C SER A 17 0.47 -44.75 18.62
N LEU A 18 1.70 -44.30 18.92
CA LEU A 18 2.00 -43.25 19.90
C LEU A 18 2.30 -41.87 19.26
N LEU A 19 2.47 -41.80 17.93
CA LEU A 19 2.63 -40.54 17.19
C LEU A 19 1.30 -39.95 16.67
N SER A 20 0.20 -40.71 16.74
CA SER A 20 -1.14 -40.26 16.32
C SER A 20 -2.00 -39.69 17.45
N LEU A 21 -1.42 -39.47 18.63
CA LEU A 21 -2.11 -38.98 19.83
C LEU A 21 -1.70 -37.57 20.29
N MET A 22 -0.86 -36.83 19.54
CA MET A 22 -0.49 -35.44 19.88
C MET A 22 -0.47 -34.43 18.73
N VAL A 23 -1.11 -34.70 17.61
CA VAL A 23 -1.62 -33.64 16.73
C VAL A 23 -3.01 -34.05 16.28
N ARG A 24 -4.01 -33.79 17.12
CA ARG A 24 -5.34 -33.52 16.56
C ARG A 24 -5.16 -32.27 15.69
N PRO A 25 -5.67 -32.23 14.45
CA PRO A 25 -5.98 -30.93 13.88
C PRO A 25 -6.83 -30.24 14.95
N VAL A 26 -6.52 -28.98 15.27
CA VAL A 26 -7.53 -28.13 15.88
C VAL A 26 -8.62 -28.02 14.81
N ALA A 27 -9.50 -29.02 14.74
CA ALA A 27 -10.90 -28.76 14.57
C ALA A 27 -11.15 -27.63 15.54
N ALA A 28 -11.54 -26.47 15.03
CA ALA A 28 -12.01 -25.40 15.86
C ALA A 28 -12.98 -26.05 16.83
N ASP A 29 -12.55 -26.24 18.09
CA ASP A 29 -13.48 -26.49 19.17
C ASP A 29 -14.49 -25.37 18.98
N ALA A 30 -15.76 -25.76 18.80
CA ALA A 30 -16.84 -24.80 18.70
C ALA A 30 -16.55 -23.75 19.77
N PRO A 31 -16.39 -22.46 19.40
CA PRO A 31 -15.86 -21.47 20.31
C PRO A 31 -16.64 -21.60 21.60
N ALA A 32 -15.92 -21.81 22.72
CA ALA A 32 -16.54 -21.70 24.03
C ALA A 32 -17.40 -20.43 23.98
N PRO A 33 -18.70 -20.49 24.34
CA PRO A 33 -19.61 -19.39 24.08
C PRO A 33 -18.96 -18.11 24.60
N ALA A 34 -18.83 -17.12 23.73
CA ALA A 34 -18.22 -15.84 24.10
C ALA A 34 -18.93 -15.37 25.38
N PRO A 35 -18.19 -14.98 26.44
CA PRO A 35 -18.80 -14.65 27.73
C PRO A 35 -19.83 -13.51 27.58
N LEU A 36 -19.65 -12.67 26.57
CA LEU A 36 -20.60 -11.65 26.12
C LEU A 36 -21.43 -12.17 24.93
N ALA A 37 -22.76 -12.19 25.06
CA ALA A 37 -23.68 -12.45 23.96
C ALA A 37 -24.18 -11.14 23.33
N ASN A 38 -24.42 -11.14 22.00
CA ASN A 38 -25.07 -10.05 21.27
C ASN A 38 -24.48 -8.65 21.56
N GLY A 39 -23.14 -8.53 21.59
CA GLY A 39 -22.44 -7.25 21.81
C GLY A 39 -22.54 -6.26 20.64
N SER A 40 -22.95 -6.74 19.46
CA SER A 40 -23.20 -5.95 18.25
C SER A 40 -24.65 -5.47 18.11
N PHE A 41 -25.58 -5.93 18.96
CA PHE A 41 -27.02 -5.69 18.85
C PHE A 41 -27.66 -6.15 17.51
N ASP A 42 -27.03 -7.09 16.80
CA ASP A 42 -27.58 -7.68 15.56
C ASP A 42 -28.89 -8.44 15.80
N HIS A 43 -29.09 -8.91 17.03
CA HIS A 43 -30.31 -9.59 17.48
C HIS A 43 -31.13 -8.71 18.44
N ALA A 44 -31.22 -7.41 18.14
CA ALA A 44 -31.87 -6.41 18.97
C ALA A 44 -31.35 -6.46 20.43
N LEU A 45 -32.23 -6.47 21.43
CA LEU A 45 -31.87 -6.57 22.85
C LEU A 45 -31.77 -8.01 23.37
N GLN A 46 -31.63 -9.03 22.52
CA GLN A 46 -31.45 -10.40 23.00
C GLN A 46 -30.25 -10.49 23.96
N ALA A 47 -30.42 -11.17 25.11
CA ALA A 47 -29.47 -11.26 26.22
C ALA A 47 -29.20 -9.96 27.01
N TRP A 48 -29.80 -8.83 26.61
CA TRP A 48 -29.73 -7.56 27.34
C TRP A 48 -31.06 -7.27 28.05
N THR A 49 -30.98 -6.93 29.32
CA THR A 49 -32.09 -6.48 30.16
C THR A 49 -32.12 -4.95 30.17
N TRP A 50 -33.20 -4.38 29.65
CA TRP A 50 -33.49 -2.94 29.73
C TRP A 50 -34.40 -2.63 30.91
N GLU A 51 -33.92 -1.79 31.80
CA GLU A 51 -34.61 -1.27 32.98
C GLU A 51 -34.78 0.25 32.81
N PRO A 52 -35.90 0.72 32.24
CA PRO A 52 -36.10 2.14 31.90
C PRO A 52 -36.19 3.09 33.11
N ALA A 53 -36.17 2.53 34.33
CA ALA A 53 -36.58 3.18 35.58
C ALA A 53 -37.97 3.83 35.52
N GLN A 54 -38.43 4.43 36.62
CA GLN A 54 -39.71 5.18 36.67
C GLN A 54 -39.63 6.55 35.92
N THR A 55 -38.83 6.65 34.85
CA THR A 55 -38.28 7.93 34.34
C THR A 55 -38.62 8.27 32.89
N GLY A 56 -39.39 7.43 32.20
CA GLY A 56 -39.73 7.66 30.79
C GLY A 56 -38.56 7.56 29.81
N ALA A 57 -37.43 6.97 30.23
CA ALA A 57 -36.32 6.66 29.32
C ALA A 57 -36.71 5.58 28.31
N THR A 58 -36.24 5.72 27.07
CA THR A 58 -36.47 4.77 25.98
C THR A 58 -35.15 4.24 25.45
N ALA A 59 -35.15 2.99 24.98
CA ALA A 59 -34.01 2.37 24.33
C ALA A 59 -34.47 1.74 23.02
N GLU A 60 -33.78 2.05 21.92
CA GLU A 60 -34.04 1.50 20.59
C GLU A 60 -32.75 1.06 19.92
N VAL A 61 -32.79 -0.04 19.15
CA VAL A 61 -31.65 -0.48 18.34
C VAL A 61 -31.78 0.11 16.94
N LEU A 62 -30.80 0.90 16.52
CA LEU A 62 -30.73 1.50 15.19
C LEU A 62 -29.80 0.68 14.30
N ALA A 63 -30.27 0.25 13.14
CA ALA A 63 -29.48 -0.56 12.23
C ALA A 63 -28.41 0.27 11.50
N GLN A 64 -27.20 -0.29 11.38
CA GLN A 64 -26.09 0.25 10.57
C GLN A 64 -25.67 1.70 10.89
N ALA A 65 -25.82 2.12 12.15
CA ALA A 65 -25.52 3.49 12.57
C ALA A 65 -24.24 3.58 13.44
N GLY A 66 -23.49 2.49 13.59
CA GLY A 66 -22.25 2.41 14.36
C GLY A 66 -20.98 2.70 13.54
N LEU A 67 -19.83 2.80 14.21
CA LEU A 67 -18.50 3.08 13.63
C LEU A 67 -18.09 2.15 12.48
N ASP A 68 -18.61 0.94 12.44
CA ASP A 68 -18.30 -0.15 11.51
C ASP A 68 -19.52 -0.60 10.69
N GLY A 69 -20.60 0.20 10.69
CA GLY A 69 -21.88 -0.19 10.10
C GLY A 69 -22.63 -1.27 10.89
N SER A 70 -22.26 -1.50 12.16
CA SER A 70 -23.03 -2.33 13.09
C SER A 70 -24.30 -1.64 13.58
N ASN A 71 -25.18 -2.41 14.21
CA ASN A 71 -26.31 -1.88 14.94
C ASN A 71 -25.83 -1.15 16.21
N VAL A 72 -26.57 -0.12 16.62
CA VAL A 72 -26.27 0.66 17.83
C VAL A 72 -27.47 0.71 18.74
N LEU A 73 -27.24 0.64 20.04
CA LEU A 73 -28.26 0.93 21.03
C LEU A 73 -28.31 2.44 21.25
N GLN A 74 -29.45 3.06 20.98
CA GLN A 74 -29.70 4.45 21.34
C GLN A 74 -30.59 4.50 22.58
N ILE A 75 -30.15 5.25 23.59
CA ILE A 75 -30.94 5.58 24.78
C ILE A 75 -31.33 7.06 24.69
N ARG A 76 -32.61 7.35 24.94
CA ARG A 76 -33.12 8.72 25.08
C ARG A 76 -33.81 8.88 26.43
N ARG A 77 -33.55 10.00 27.09
CA ARG A 77 -34.22 10.39 28.32
C ARG A 77 -34.52 11.89 28.30
N PRO A 78 -35.77 12.28 28.03
CA PRO A 78 -36.19 13.68 28.09
C PRO A 78 -35.88 14.30 29.46
N ALA A 79 -35.64 15.62 29.51
CA ALA A 79 -35.42 16.31 30.77
C ALA A 79 -36.60 16.09 31.73
N ALA A 80 -36.30 15.66 32.97
CA ALA A 80 -37.31 15.45 33.99
C ALA A 80 -37.99 16.78 34.37
N ASP A 81 -39.27 16.69 34.78
CA ASP A 81 -39.95 17.77 35.50
C ASP A 81 -39.09 18.15 36.73
N PRO A 82 -38.70 19.43 36.91
CA PRO A 82 -37.87 19.86 38.03
C PRO A 82 -38.51 19.61 39.42
N SER A 83 -39.78 19.19 39.48
CA SER A 83 -40.47 18.81 40.72
C SER A 83 -40.39 17.32 41.08
N ALA A 84 -39.80 16.46 40.24
CA ALA A 84 -39.70 15.02 40.49
C ALA A 84 -38.57 14.68 41.48
N THR A 85 -38.86 13.83 42.47
CA THR A 85 -37.85 13.27 43.37
C THR A 85 -36.85 12.40 42.62
N ALA A 86 -35.64 12.25 43.17
CA ALA A 86 -34.55 11.47 42.60
C ALA A 86 -35.04 10.08 42.15
N SER A 87 -35.20 9.92 40.85
CA SER A 87 -35.66 8.69 40.25
C SER A 87 -34.47 7.75 40.04
N ALA A 88 -34.66 6.45 40.24
CA ALA A 88 -33.64 5.45 39.89
C ALA A 88 -33.13 5.66 38.44
N PRO A 89 -31.84 5.43 38.18
CA PRO A 89 -31.27 5.58 36.84
C PRO A 89 -31.77 4.50 35.88
N ALA A 90 -31.87 4.82 34.59
CA ALA A 90 -32.21 3.83 33.58
C ALA A 90 -30.96 2.98 33.26
N ARG A 91 -31.13 1.67 33.22
CA ARG A 91 -30.03 0.70 33.11
C ARG A 91 -30.25 -0.25 31.95
N ILE A 92 -29.22 -0.44 31.14
CA ILE A 92 -29.12 -1.58 30.21
C ILE A 92 -28.02 -2.50 30.72
N SER A 93 -28.32 -3.79 30.88
CA SER A 93 -27.36 -4.73 31.45
C SER A 93 -27.47 -6.12 30.86
N GLN A 94 -26.36 -6.85 30.85
CA GLN A 94 -26.33 -8.25 30.47
C GLN A 94 -25.62 -9.04 31.56
N PRO A 95 -26.17 -10.19 31.95
CA PRO A 95 -25.50 -11.06 32.89
C PRO A 95 -24.55 -12.00 32.13
N VAL A 96 -23.27 -11.99 32.51
CA VAL A 96 -22.16 -12.68 31.84
C VAL A 96 -21.85 -13.98 32.57
N ARG A 97 -21.67 -15.08 31.83
CA ARG A 97 -21.26 -16.40 32.37
C ARG A 97 -19.92 -16.85 31.79
N GLY A 98 -19.30 -17.83 32.43
CA GLY A 98 -18.09 -18.48 31.90
C GLY A 98 -16.80 -17.69 32.10
N LEU A 99 -16.78 -16.71 33.02
CA LEU A 99 -15.55 -16.01 33.40
C LEU A 99 -14.68 -16.92 34.26
N THR A 100 -13.40 -17.06 33.88
CA THR A 100 -12.39 -17.77 34.69
C THR A 100 -12.20 -17.06 36.04
N PRO A 101 -12.50 -17.71 37.18
CA PRO A 101 -12.35 -17.11 38.51
C PRO A 101 -10.96 -16.53 38.75
N GLY A 102 -10.90 -15.32 39.35
CA GLY A 102 -9.63 -14.64 39.64
C GLY A 102 -8.88 -14.08 38.42
N SER A 103 -9.36 -14.33 37.19
CA SER A 103 -8.74 -13.77 35.99
C SER A 103 -9.20 -12.33 35.76
N ARG A 104 -8.32 -11.49 35.21
CA ARG A 104 -8.66 -10.12 34.85
C ARG A 104 -9.38 -10.09 33.50
N TYR A 105 -10.32 -9.16 33.33
CA TYR A 105 -11.08 -8.92 32.10
C TYR A 105 -11.19 -7.41 31.85
N ARG A 106 -11.31 -7.05 30.58
CA ARG A 106 -11.60 -5.69 30.11
C ARG A 106 -12.95 -5.67 29.43
N LEU A 107 -13.85 -4.83 29.93
CA LEU A 107 -15.09 -4.45 29.26
C LEU A 107 -14.85 -3.12 28.55
N ALA A 108 -15.06 -3.06 27.24
CA ALA A 108 -14.93 -1.84 26.46
C ALA A 108 -16.15 -1.61 25.57
N ILE A 109 -16.52 -0.34 25.42
CA ILE A 109 -17.63 0.13 24.59
C ILE A 109 -17.20 1.35 23.77
N TRP A 110 -17.86 1.57 22.64
CA TRP A 110 -17.86 2.84 21.93
C TRP A 110 -19.14 3.60 22.22
N VAL A 111 -19.02 4.88 22.57
CA VAL A 111 -20.15 5.73 22.88
C VAL A 111 -20.06 7.08 22.17
N SER A 112 -21.20 7.57 21.71
CA SER A 112 -21.39 8.96 21.26
C SER A 112 -22.63 9.50 21.97
N ALA A 113 -22.70 10.80 22.21
CA ALA A 113 -23.89 11.38 22.83
C ALA A 113 -24.16 12.82 22.42
N ASP A 114 -25.43 13.19 22.49
CA ASP A 114 -25.93 14.56 22.50
C ASP A 114 -26.29 14.94 23.95
N ASN A 115 -25.64 15.97 24.47
CA ASN A 115 -25.98 16.61 25.76
C ASN A 115 -26.05 15.62 26.95
N LEU A 116 -25.13 14.65 27.02
CA LEU A 116 -25.08 13.67 28.10
C LEU A 116 -24.64 14.34 29.41
N ARG A 117 -25.45 14.26 30.46
CA ARG A 117 -25.05 14.74 31.79
C ARG A 117 -24.27 13.70 32.57
N THR A 118 -24.90 12.56 32.84
CA THR A 118 -24.32 11.50 33.68
C THR A 118 -24.66 10.13 33.12
N ALA A 119 -23.62 9.34 32.81
CA ALA A 119 -23.74 7.91 32.57
C ALA A 119 -22.43 7.20 32.96
N SER A 120 -22.54 5.94 33.33
CA SER A 120 -21.41 5.12 33.73
C SER A 120 -21.49 3.73 33.11
N LEU A 121 -20.38 3.26 32.55
CA LEU A 121 -20.15 1.86 32.24
C LEU A 121 -19.86 1.12 33.55
N PHE A 122 -20.48 -0.03 33.77
CA PHE A 122 -20.23 -0.82 34.98
C PHE A 122 -19.95 -2.29 34.67
N ALA A 123 -19.20 -2.91 35.58
CA ALA A 123 -18.84 -4.32 35.60
C ALA A 123 -18.82 -4.78 37.05
N GLY A 124 -19.90 -5.42 37.51
CA GLY A 124 -20.11 -5.70 38.92
C GLY A 124 -20.26 -4.43 39.75
N ASP A 125 -19.38 -4.26 40.75
CA ASP A 125 -19.30 -3.08 41.63
C ASP A 125 -18.43 -1.95 41.07
N ARG A 126 -17.74 -2.18 39.94
CA ARG A 126 -16.86 -1.20 39.31
C ARG A 126 -17.65 -0.32 38.35
N HIS A 127 -17.44 1.00 38.44
CA HIS A 127 -18.04 1.98 37.55
C HIS A 127 -16.96 2.87 36.90
N GLN A 128 -17.15 3.20 35.64
CA GLN A 128 -16.35 4.14 34.86
C GLN A 128 -17.28 5.17 34.22
N SER A 129 -17.13 6.45 34.58
CA SER A 129 -17.94 7.53 33.99
C SER A 129 -17.65 7.71 32.50
N LEU A 130 -18.70 7.96 31.74
CA LEU A 130 -18.63 8.39 30.34
C LEU A 130 -18.31 9.91 30.27
N PRO A 131 -17.81 10.42 29.14
CA PRO A 131 -17.70 11.86 28.91
C PRO A 131 -19.05 12.56 29.08
N ALA A 132 -19.05 13.81 29.56
CA ALA A 132 -20.25 14.65 29.61
C ALA A 132 -20.31 15.60 28.41
N GLY A 133 -21.51 16.09 28.08
CA GLY A 133 -21.77 16.99 26.95
C GLY A 133 -22.10 16.28 25.65
N THR A 134 -21.92 16.97 24.53
CA THR A 134 -22.04 16.41 23.18
C THR A 134 -20.68 15.97 22.69
N PHE A 135 -20.55 14.72 22.28
CA PHE A 135 -19.30 14.16 21.78
C PHE A 135 -19.52 13.06 20.74
N ASP A 136 -18.58 12.98 19.81
CA ASP A 136 -18.51 11.92 18.80
C ASP A 136 -17.91 10.64 19.41
N TRP A 137 -17.97 9.53 18.67
CA TRP A 137 -17.59 8.21 19.12
C TRP A 137 -16.26 8.17 19.90
N THR A 138 -16.38 7.83 21.17
CA THR A 138 -15.30 7.75 22.14
C THR A 138 -15.29 6.37 22.77
N ARG A 139 -14.11 5.75 22.87
CA ARG A 139 -13.95 4.45 23.51
C ARG A 139 -13.84 4.61 25.01
N VAL A 140 -14.70 3.92 25.76
CA VAL A 140 -14.67 3.87 27.23
C VAL A 140 -14.46 2.41 27.65
N GLN A 141 -13.63 2.19 28.66
CA GLN A 141 -13.30 0.83 29.12
C GLN A 141 -13.13 0.76 30.62
N ILE A 142 -13.40 -0.42 31.18
CA ILE A 142 -13.22 -0.74 32.59
C ILE A 142 -12.59 -2.12 32.73
N ASP A 143 -11.55 -2.21 33.57
CA ASP A 143 -10.88 -3.46 33.89
C ASP A 143 -11.42 -3.99 35.22
N PHE A 144 -11.71 -5.28 35.29
CA PHE A 144 -12.18 -5.93 36.51
C PHE A 144 -11.57 -7.32 36.67
N THR A 145 -11.56 -7.84 37.89
CA THR A 145 -11.16 -9.22 38.17
C THR A 145 -12.41 -10.06 38.35
N ALA A 146 -12.50 -11.17 37.62
CA ALA A 146 -13.61 -12.10 37.76
C ALA A 146 -13.66 -12.63 39.21
N PRO A 147 -14.86 -12.69 39.82
CA PRO A 147 -14.99 -13.13 41.21
C PRO A 147 -14.50 -14.56 41.41
N ALA A 148 -13.94 -14.84 42.59
CA ALA A 148 -13.40 -16.15 42.95
C ALA A 148 -14.54 -17.13 43.32
N ALA A 149 -15.18 -17.72 42.30
CA ALA A 149 -16.33 -18.64 42.37
C ALA A 149 -17.60 -18.08 43.06
N PRO A 150 -18.82 -18.41 42.58
CA PRO A 150 -20.04 -18.04 43.29
C PRO A 150 -20.30 -19.03 44.44
N ALA A 151 -20.74 -18.52 45.59
CA ALA A 151 -21.48 -19.32 46.55
C ALA A 151 -22.73 -19.88 45.85
N ASP A 152 -23.05 -21.14 46.10
CA ASP A 152 -24.26 -21.77 45.61
C ASP A 152 -25.47 -20.88 45.94
N ASP A 153 -26.27 -20.55 44.91
CA ASP A 153 -27.48 -19.70 44.89
C ASP A 153 -27.34 -18.16 44.63
N ALA A 154 -26.54 -17.80 43.59
CA ALA A 154 -26.58 -16.61 42.70
C ALA A 154 -25.65 -15.38 43.02
N PRO A 155 -25.25 -14.53 42.04
CA PRO A 155 -25.69 -14.42 40.64
C PRO A 155 -24.57 -14.36 39.56
N LEU A 156 -25.01 -14.31 38.29
CA LEU A 156 -24.20 -13.96 37.12
C LEU A 156 -23.42 -12.63 37.32
N PHE A 157 -22.25 -12.48 36.67
CA PHE A 157 -21.51 -11.21 36.70
C PHE A 157 -22.19 -10.19 35.79
N LEU A 158 -22.70 -9.08 36.34
CA LEU A 158 -23.47 -8.10 35.57
C LEU A 158 -22.55 -7.06 34.94
N ILE A 159 -22.71 -6.83 33.64
CA ILE A 159 -22.10 -5.70 32.94
C ILE A 159 -23.21 -4.82 32.38
N GLY A 160 -22.93 -3.54 32.18
CA GLY A 160 -23.92 -2.68 31.57
C GLY A 160 -23.57 -1.20 31.60
N ILE A 161 -24.56 -0.39 31.25
CA ILE A 161 -24.48 1.06 31.30
C ILE A 161 -25.68 1.56 32.10
N GLU A 162 -25.41 2.53 32.96
CA GLU A 162 -26.41 3.16 33.81
C GLU A 162 -26.41 4.66 33.52
N THR A 163 -27.60 5.22 33.30
CA THR A 163 -27.81 6.61 32.88
C THR A 163 -28.54 7.38 33.98
N GLY A 164 -27.89 8.42 34.50
CA GLY A 164 -28.30 9.13 35.72
C GLY A 164 -29.33 10.23 35.47
N ASP A 165 -28.95 11.28 34.75
CA ASP A 165 -29.74 12.49 34.49
C ASP A 165 -30.23 12.56 33.03
N ALA A 166 -30.80 13.70 32.60
CA ALA A 166 -31.28 13.94 31.24
C ALA A 166 -30.21 13.59 30.18
N VAL A 167 -30.64 12.89 29.13
CA VAL A 167 -29.83 12.48 27.98
C VAL A 167 -30.68 12.73 26.74
N ASP A 168 -30.29 13.67 25.88
CA ASP A 168 -31.03 13.85 24.62
C ASP A 168 -30.88 12.58 23.78
N LYS A 169 -29.64 12.12 23.54
CA LYS A 169 -29.32 10.82 22.94
C LYS A 169 -27.98 10.29 23.43
N LEU A 170 -27.91 9.00 23.76
CA LEU A 170 -26.67 8.25 23.97
C LEU A 170 -26.68 7.05 23.03
N TRP A 171 -25.68 6.96 22.16
CA TRP A 171 -25.45 5.81 21.29
C TRP A 171 -24.35 4.92 21.85
N ILE A 172 -24.56 3.61 21.79
CA ILE A 172 -23.63 2.59 22.28
C ILE A 172 -23.41 1.57 21.16
N SER A 173 -22.13 1.29 20.89
CA SER A 173 -21.69 0.32 19.87
C SER A 173 -20.45 -0.44 20.35
N GLY A 174 -20.08 -1.51 19.63
CA GLY A 174 -18.80 -2.21 19.78
C GLY A 174 -18.51 -2.70 21.19
N ILE A 175 -19.51 -3.31 21.86
CA ILE A 175 -19.33 -3.85 23.21
C ILE A 175 -18.44 -5.09 23.12
N SER A 176 -17.35 -5.10 23.88
CA SER A 176 -16.39 -6.21 23.91
C SER A 176 -16.01 -6.54 25.35
N LEU A 177 -15.88 -7.85 25.62
CA LEU A 177 -15.38 -8.37 26.89
C LEU A 177 -14.23 -9.33 26.61
N THR A 178 -13.01 -8.93 26.99
CA THR A 178 -11.80 -9.68 26.67
C THR A 178 -11.03 -10.03 27.93
N PRO A 179 -10.54 -11.28 28.10
CA PRO A 179 -9.63 -11.60 29.20
C PRO A 179 -8.36 -10.77 29.08
N ILE A 180 -7.91 -10.21 30.21
CA ILE A 180 -6.60 -9.60 30.38
C ILE A 180 -5.69 -10.74 30.84
N LEU A 181 -5.03 -11.37 29.88
CA LEU A 181 -4.06 -12.41 30.17
C LEU A 181 -2.86 -11.80 30.91
N ASP A 182 -2.32 -12.55 31.88
CA ASP A 182 -1.01 -12.25 32.44
C ASP A 182 0.03 -12.43 31.33
N GLN A 183 0.40 -11.30 30.71
CA GLN A 183 1.25 -11.26 29.53
C GLN A 183 2.59 -11.98 29.78
N GLY A 184 3.11 -11.95 31.02
CA GLY A 184 4.34 -12.63 31.39
C GLY A 184 4.27 -14.15 31.24
N ASN A 185 3.18 -14.77 31.72
CA ASN A 185 2.97 -16.22 31.62
C ASN A 185 2.76 -16.67 30.17
N GLU A 186 2.01 -15.89 29.38
CA GLU A 186 1.81 -16.20 27.96
C GLU A 186 3.13 -16.08 27.17
N ILE A 187 3.90 -15.02 27.39
CA ILE A 187 5.23 -14.84 26.79
C ILE A 187 6.12 -16.04 27.13
N ALA A 188 6.20 -16.45 28.39
CA ALA A 188 7.02 -17.58 28.82
C ALA A 188 6.61 -18.90 28.14
N THR A 189 5.30 -19.14 28.05
CA THR A 189 4.73 -20.34 27.41
C THR A 189 5.06 -20.37 25.92
N LEU A 190 4.79 -19.28 25.20
CA LEU A 190 5.08 -19.15 23.77
C LEU A 190 6.58 -19.24 23.50
N HIS A 191 7.41 -18.58 24.30
CA HIS A 191 8.86 -18.61 24.15
C HIS A 191 9.41 -20.04 24.29
N SER A 192 8.94 -20.79 25.29
CA SER A 192 9.34 -22.19 25.47
C SER A 192 8.93 -23.06 24.28
N ALA A 193 7.67 -22.98 23.86
CA ALA A 193 7.13 -23.75 22.73
C ALA A 193 7.85 -23.41 21.41
N ASN A 194 8.12 -22.12 21.17
CA ASN A 194 8.81 -21.66 19.97
C ASN A 194 10.28 -22.12 19.96
N ARG A 195 10.95 -22.16 21.12
CA ARG A 195 12.33 -22.68 21.22
C ARG A 195 12.38 -24.16 20.86
N GLU A 196 11.47 -24.97 21.39
CA GLU A 196 11.38 -26.39 21.07
C GLU A 196 11.07 -26.60 19.58
N HIS A 197 10.16 -25.80 19.01
CA HIS A 197 9.82 -25.87 17.60
C HIS A 197 11.02 -25.50 16.70
N LEU A 198 11.78 -24.46 17.04
CA LEU A 198 13.01 -24.11 16.33
C LEU A 198 14.02 -25.26 16.37
N GLN A 199 14.25 -25.86 17.54
CA GLN A 199 15.17 -27.00 17.69
C GLN A 199 14.77 -28.19 16.81
N ARG A 200 13.47 -28.51 16.74
CA ARG A 200 12.97 -29.56 15.84
C ARG A 200 13.23 -29.25 14.37
N LEU A 201 13.03 -28.00 13.95
CA LEU A 201 13.31 -27.59 12.58
C LEU A 201 14.81 -27.64 12.28
N GLU A 202 15.67 -27.21 13.20
CA GLU A 202 17.12 -27.28 13.02
C GLU A 202 17.62 -28.74 12.91
N ALA A 203 17.03 -29.66 13.68
CA ALA A 203 17.29 -31.09 13.54
C ALA A 203 16.84 -31.63 12.17
N LEU A 204 15.68 -31.19 11.66
CA LEU A 204 15.22 -31.55 10.30
C LEU A 204 16.17 -31.03 9.22
N LEU A 205 16.67 -29.79 9.35
CA LEU A 205 17.64 -29.24 8.40
C LEU A 205 18.94 -30.05 8.38
N ALA A 206 19.44 -30.45 9.55
CA ALA A 206 20.63 -31.29 9.66
C ALA A 206 20.44 -32.66 8.99
N ALA A 207 19.21 -33.20 9.02
CA ALA A 207 18.88 -34.49 8.40
C ALA A 207 18.59 -34.40 6.88
N HIS A 208 18.25 -33.23 6.35
CA HIS A 208 17.79 -33.06 4.97
C HIS A 208 18.54 -31.93 4.23
N PRO A 209 19.61 -32.26 3.46
CA PRO A 209 20.45 -31.27 2.79
C PRO A 209 19.71 -30.28 1.87
N ALA A 210 18.61 -30.69 1.24
CA ALA A 210 17.81 -29.81 0.37
C ALA A 210 17.22 -28.60 1.12
N LEU A 211 16.94 -28.74 2.42
CA LEU A 211 16.42 -27.64 3.25
C LEU A 211 17.49 -26.60 3.59
N VAL A 212 18.76 -27.01 3.67
CA VAL A 212 19.90 -26.11 3.93
C VAL A 212 20.04 -25.09 2.81
N THR A 213 19.73 -25.51 1.59
CA THR A 213 19.80 -24.67 0.40
C THR A 213 18.55 -23.84 0.15
N ASP A 214 17.41 -24.15 0.77
CA ASP A 214 16.14 -23.44 0.48
C ASP A 214 16.10 -22.04 1.11
N ALA A 215 15.91 -21.02 0.28
CA ALA A 215 15.92 -19.62 0.70
C ALA A 215 14.79 -19.31 1.71
N SER A 216 13.58 -19.83 1.47
CA SER A 216 12.42 -19.61 2.35
C SER A 216 12.62 -20.23 3.74
N THR A 217 13.15 -21.45 3.80
CA THR A 217 13.50 -22.10 5.07
C THR A 217 14.60 -21.33 5.80
N ARG A 218 15.70 -20.96 5.13
CA ARG A 218 16.80 -20.19 5.74
C ARG A 218 16.34 -18.86 6.33
N MET A 219 15.63 -18.07 5.53
CA MET A 219 15.04 -16.79 5.92
C MET A 219 14.18 -16.94 7.17
N SER A 220 13.27 -17.92 7.18
CA SER A 220 12.33 -18.11 8.30
C SER A 220 13.07 -18.48 9.60
N LEU A 221 14.14 -19.27 9.52
CA LEU A 221 14.95 -19.61 10.69
C LEU A 221 15.79 -18.42 11.18
N ALA A 222 16.33 -17.60 10.28
CA ALA A 222 17.04 -16.38 10.66
C ALA A 222 16.11 -15.43 11.43
N ILE A 223 14.89 -15.22 10.92
CA ILE A 223 13.85 -14.44 11.62
C ILE A 223 13.53 -15.07 12.98
N ALA A 224 13.21 -16.36 13.02
CA ALA A 224 12.84 -17.02 14.27
C ALA A 224 13.94 -16.93 15.34
N ARG A 225 15.22 -17.12 14.97
CA ARG A 225 16.36 -16.97 15.89
C ARG A 225 16.47 -15.55 16.43
N ARG A 226 16.35 -14.53 15.57
CA ARG A 226 16.42 -13.12 15.97
C ARG A 226 15.31 -12.79 16.97
N TYR A 227 14.06 -13.15 16.67
CA TYR A 227 12.93 -12.76 17.52
C TYR A 227 12.75 -13.63 18.75
N LEU A 228 13.17 -14.90 18.75
CA LEU A 228 13.31 -15.66 20.00
C LEU A 228 14.27 -14.97 20.96
N ARG A 229 15.44 -14.55 20.47
CA ARG A 229 16.40 -13.80 21.28
C ARG A 229 15.81 -12.48 21.78
N ARG A 230 15.12 -11.73 20.92
CA ARG A 230 14.47 -10.47 21.33
C ARG A 230 13.38 -10.68 22.37
N VAL A 231 12.60 -11.75 22.28
CA VAL A 231 11.60 -12.12 23.28
C VAL A 231 12.27 -12.49 24.60
N GLU A 232 13.39 -13.21 24.54
CA GLU A 232 14.17 -13.60 25.73
C GLU A 232 14.81 -12.41 26.44
N THR A 233 15.39 -11.47 25.70
CA THR A 233 16.13 -10.33 26.28
C THR A 233 15.31 -9.06 26.45
N GLY A 234 14.08 -9.02 25.91
CA GLY A 234 13.31 -7.79 25.76
C GLY A 234 13.90 -6.82 24.73
N GLY A 235 14.71 -7.28 23.77
CA GLY A 235 15.40 -6.42 22.78
C GLY A 235 16.45 -5.46 23.40
N PRO A 236 16.94 -4.45 22.66
CA PRO A 236 17.92 -3.50 23.18
C PRO A 236 17.43 -2.78 24.44
N GLY A 237 18.26 -2.76 25.49
CA GLY A 237 17.93 -2.14 26.77
C GLY A 237 16.81 -2.82 27.57
N GLY A 238 16.32 -3.99 27.12
CA GLY A 238 15.14 -4.64 27.69
C GLY A 238 13.81 -3.93 27.38
N THR A 239 13.82 -2.97 26.44
CA THR A 239 12.66 -2.10 26.13
C THR A 239 12.16 -2.23 24.69
N GLN A 240 12.54 -3.31 24.02
CA GLN A 240 12.34 -3.55 22.59
C GLN A 240 12.89 -2.41 21.71
N GLY A 241 13.94 -1.74 22.18
CA GLY A 241 14.57 -0.60 21.50
C GLY A 241 13.91 0.75 21.78
N MET A 242 12.77 0.78 22.49
CA MET A 242 12.03 2.02 22.77
C MET A 242 12.77 2.88 23.80
N ARG A 243 13.25 4.05 23.37
CA ARG A 243 14.16 4.91 24.16
C ARG A 243 13.54 5.56 25.40
N ASP A 244 12.22 5.77 25.42
CA ASP A 244 11.53 6.49 26.49
C ASP A 244 10.77 5.59 27.47
N LEU A 245 10.98 4.27 27.38
CA LEU A 245 10.29 3.28 28.23
C LEU A 245 11.27 2.59 29.17
N THR A 246 10.74 2.03 30.27
CA THR A 246 11.47 1.11 31.15
C THR A 246 11.11 -0.34 30.81
N PRO A 247 11.94 -1.33 31.18
CA PRO A 247 11.63 -2.75 30.93
C PRO A 247 10.27 -3.21 31.48
N ASP A 248 9.81 -2.61 32.58
CA ASP A 248 8.54 -2.93 33.23
C ASP A 248 7.32 -2.21 32.60
N ASP A 249 7.53 -1.38 31.57
CA ASP A 249 6.44 -0.67 30.91
C ASP A 249 5.47 -1.66 30.20
N PRO A 250 4.14 -1.53 30.38
CA PRO A 250 3.18 -2.42 29.74
C PRO A 250 3.28 -2.49 28.21
N GLU A 251 3.75 -1.42 27.56
CA GLU A 251 3.96 -1.40 26.11
C GLU A 251 5.10 -2.33 25.68
N VAL A 252 6.16 -2.47 26.50
CA VAL A 252 7.25 -3.44 26.27
C VAL A 252 6.71 -4.87 26.29
N SER A 253 5.84 -5.18 27.26
CA SER A 253 5.20 -6.49 27.36
C SER A 253 4.28 -6.79 26.17
N ARG A 254 3.54 -5.79 25.67
CA ARG A 254 2.71 -5.93 24.46
C ARG A 254 3.55 -6.24 23.22
N TRP A 255 4.64 -5.50 22.99
CA TRP A 255 5.53 -5.76 21.87
C TRP A 255 6.22 -7.13 21.97
N THR A 256 6.64 -7.51 23.17
CA THR A 256 7.25 -8.82 23.42
C THR A 256 6.27 -9.96 23.16
N LEU A 257 5.02 -9.82 23.62
CA LEU A 257 3.97 -10.80 23.36
C LEU A 257 3.62 -10.90 21.87
N LEU A 258 3.53 -9.77 21.17
CA LEU A 258 3.31 -9.75 19.72
C LEU A 258 4.42 -10.51 18.99
N GLN A 259 5.68 -10.23 19.30
CA GLN A 259 6.83 -10.92 18.71
C GLN A 259 6.82 -12.42 19.02
N ALA A 260 6.44 -12.83 20.22
CA ALA A 260 6.33 -14.25 20.59
C ALA A 260 5.26 -14.97 19.77
N ARG A 261 4.06 -14.36 19.62
CA ARG A 261 2.96 -14.90 18.81
C ARG A 261 3.32 -14.96 17.33
N GLU A 262 3.87 -13.90 16.78
CA GLU A 262 4.26 -13.85 15.37
C GLU A 262 5.44 -14.77 15.05
N THR A 263 6.37 -14.98 15.99
CA THR A 263 7.45 -15.98 15.82
C THR A 263 6.89 -17.40 15.70
N ALA A 264 5.80 -17.72 16.41
CA ALA A 264 5.12 -19.02 16.27
C ALA A 264 4.56 -19.21 14.85
N ILE A 265 4.02 -18.14 14.24
CA ILE A 265 3.55 -18.14 12.85
C ILE A 265 4.70 -18.39 11.88
N VAL A 266 5.85 -17.72 12.09
CA VAL A 266 7.05 -17.90 11.27
C VAL A 266 7.52 -19.35 11.29
N LEU A 267 7.61 -19.94 12.49
CA LEU A 267 8.03 -21.34 12.67
C LEU A 267 7.04 -22.33 12.04
N ALA A 268 5.73 -22.11 12.19
CA ALA A 268 4.72 -22.96 11.57
C ALA A 268 4.79 -22.96 10.04
N ARG A 269 5.02 -21.80 9.42
CA ARG A 269 5.22 -21.68 7.97
C ARG A 269 6.52 -22.35 7.52
N ALA A 270 7.61 -22.20 8.28
CA ALA A 270 8.87 -22.87 8.00
C ALA A 270 8.74 -24.40 8.05
N ALA A 271 8.03 -24.92 9.05
CA ALA A 271 7.72 -26.35 9.16
C ALA A 271 6.91 -26.85 7.99
N ASN A 272 5.86 -26.12 7.59
CA ASN A 272 5.06 -26.50 6.44
C ASN A 272 5.90 -26.55 5.15
N ARG A 273 6.74 -25.53 4.89
CA ARG A 273 7.66 -25.50 3.74
C ARG A 273 8.61 -26.70 3.75
N ALA A 274 9.22 -27.00 4.90
CA ALA A 274 10.11 -28.14 5.06
C ALA A 274 9.40 -29.47 4.76
N GLU A 275 8.20 -29.67 5.30
CA GLU A 275 7.37 -30.85 5.04
C GLU A 275 7.01 -31.00 3.54
N GLN A 276 6.69 -29.88 2.86
CA GLN A 276 6.40 -29.93 1.42
C GLN A 276 7.62 -30.34 0.59
N ILE A 277 8.83 -29.85 0.95
CA ILE A 277 10.08 -30.23 0.27
C ILE A 277 10.43 -31.69 0.53
N ILE A 278 10.38 -32.14 1.80
CA ILE A 278 10.70 -33.52 2.17
C ILE A 278 9.74 -34.51 1.50
N ALA A 279 8.46 -34.15 1.39
CA ALA A 279 7.47 -34.96 0.70
C ALA A 279 7.55 -34.90 -0.84
N GLY A 280 8.49 -34.14 -1.42
CA GLY A 280 8.64 -33.98 -2.87
C GLY A 280 7.51 -33.21 -3.56
N ARG A 281 6.67 -32.50 -2.81
CA ARG A 281 5.56 -31.70 -3.35
C ARG A 281 6.00 -30.30 -3.79
N GLN A 282 7.11 -29.80 -3.22
CA GLN A 282 7.77 -28.57 -3.62
C GLN A 282 9.27 -28.80 -3.75
N THR A 283 9.93 -28.00 -4.58
CA THR A 283 11.39 -28.05 -4.76
C THR A 283 12.05 -26.94 -3.95
N ALA A 284 13.19 -27.25 -3.34
CA ALA A 284 14.04 -26.25 -2.73
C ALA A 284 14.48 -25.22 -3.78
N TRP A 285 14.48 -23.94 -3.42
CA TRP A 285 14.86 -22.87 -4.35
C TRP A 285 15.87 -21.91 -3.70
N GLN A 286 16.82 -21.46 -4.51
CA GLN A 286 17.82 -20.48 -4.12
C GLN A 286 17.61 -19.20 -4.91
N MET A 287 17.57 -18.08 -4.19
CA MET A 287 17.60 -16.77 -4.83
C MET A 287 18.96 -16.61 -5.49
N PRO A 288 19.02 -16.44 -6.83
CA PRO A 288 20.32 -16.38 -7.46
C PRO A 288 20.93 -15.00 -7.17
N GLY A 289 22.23 -14.96 -6.91
CA GLY A 289 22.94 -13.74 -6.50
C GLY A 289 22.95 -12.67 -7.58
N ILE A 290 23.05 -11.40 -7.14
CA ILE A 290 23.22 -10.23 -8.02
C ILE A 290 24.58 -9.55 -7.84
N THR A 291 25.52 -10.23 -7.16
CA THR A 291 26.86 -9.72 -6.90
C THR A 291 27.59 -9.36 -8.19
N GLY A 292 27.91 -8.07 -8.33
CA GLY A 292 28.64 -7.51 -9.47
C GLY A 292 27.83 -7.51 -10.77
N ALA A 293 26.52 -7.75 -10.70
CA ALA A 293 25.67 -7.81 -11.88
C ALA A 293 25.44 -6.42 -12.47
N HIS A 294 25.55 -6.30 -13.79
CA HIS A 294 25.03 -5.15 -14.51
C HIS A 294 23.51 -5.28 -14.66
N ILE A 295 22.77 -4.23 -14.30
CA ILE A 295 21.31 -4.18 -14.34
C ILE A 295 20.86 -3.38 -15.57
N ALA A 296 20.40 -4.09 -16.61
CA ALA A 296 19.79 -3.45 -17.77
C ALA A 296 18.32 -3.11 -17.50
N ILE A 297 17.90 -1.90 -17.89
CA ILE A 297 16.53 -1.41 -17.76
C ILE A 297 15.74 -1.80 -19.02
N THR A 298 14.57 -2.39 -18.82
CA THR A 298 13.62 -2.72 -19.91
C THR A 298 12.22 -2.22 -19.56
N PRO A 299 11.31 -2.10 -20.54
CA PRO A 299 9.91 -1.76 -20.24
C PRO A 299 9.20 -2.73 -19.30
N SER A 300 9.63 -3.98 -19.24
CA SER A 300 9.01 -5.02 -18.43
C SER A 300 9.67 -5.22 -17.06
N GLY A 301 10.79 -4.53 -16.78
CA GLY A 301 11.56 -4.69 -15.56
C GLY A 301 13.07 -4.63 -15.79
N PHE A 302 13.81 -5.43 -15.03
CA PHE A 302 15.26 -5.41 -15.01
C PHE A 302 15.84 -6.75 -15.47
N ILE A 303 16.97 -6.69 -16.16
CA ILE A 303 17.77 -7.87 -16.52
C ILE A 303 19.13 -7.76 -15.83
N ALA A 304 19.43 -8.72 -14.95
CA ALA A 304 20.75 -8.87 -14.34
C ALA A 304 21.64 -9.71 -15.27
N SER A 305 22.85 -9.23 -15.53
CA SER A 305 23.86 -9.91 -16.34
C SER A 305 25.22 -9.90 -15.64
N ALA A 306 26.04 -10.93 -15.87
CA ALA A 306 27.42 -10.92 -15.39
C ALA A 306 28.19 -9.72 -16.00
N PRO A 307 29.17 -9.16 -15.27
CA PRO A 307 30.02 -8.11 -15.83
C PRO A 307 30.77 -8.65 -17.06
N SER A 308 30.76 -7.89 -18.16
CA SER A 308 31.41 -8.27 -19.41
C SER A 308 32.93 -8.42 -19.22
N SER A 309 33.51 -9.51 -19.72
CA SER A 309 34.93 -9.85 -19.54
C SER A 309 35.92 -9.03 -20.38
N GLU A 310 35.49 -7.96 -21.07
CA GLU A 310 36.38 -7.16 -21.92
C GLU A 310 37.53 -6.46 -21.15
N ASN A 311 37.46 -6.37 -19.82
CA ASN A 311 38.51 -5.77 -18.99
C ASN A 311 39.29 -6.75 -18.09
N ALA A 312 39.10 -8.07 -18.17
CA ALA A 312 39.66 -8.99 -17.15
C ALA A 312 40.46 -10.20 -17.66
N GLY A 313 40.55 -10.47 -18.97
CA GLY A 313 41.44 -11.53 -19.50
C GLY A 313 41.22 -12.94 -18.94
N ILE A 314 40.11 -13.21 -18.25
CA ILE A 314 39.74 -14.50 -17.67
C ILE A 314 38.34 -14.87 -18.19
N PRO A 315 38.12 -16.10 -18.68
CA PRO A 315 36.78 -16.55 -19.03
C PRO A 315 35.96 -16.69 -17.75
N ALA A 316 34.99 -15.80 -17.53
CA ALA A 316 34.03 -15.92 -16.45
C ALA A 316 33.06 -17.09 -16.74
N PRO A 317 32.62 -17.85 -15.72
CA PRO A 317 31.50 -18.77 -15.89
C PRO A 317 30.27 -17.98 -16.37
N SER A 318 29.66 -18.43 -17.46
CA SER A 318 28.55 -17.74 -18.14
C SER A 318 27.31 -17.68 -17.24
N VAL A 319 27.15 -16.62 -16.46
CA VAL A 319 25.82 -16.29 -15.92
C VAL A 319 25.08 -15.58 -17.06
N SER A 320 24.22 -16.32 -17.74
CA SER A 320 23.31 -15.80 -18.76
C SER A 320 22.47 -14.67 -18.18
N ALA A 321 22.29 -13.60 -18.95
CA ALA A 321 21.39 -12.50 -18.61
C ALA A 321 20.00 -13.03 -18.21
N ARG A 322 19.46 -12.58 -17.08
CA ARG A 322 18.19 -13.08 -16.52
C ARG A 322 17.33 -11.95 -15.96
N PRO A 323 15.99 -12.01 -16.10
CA PRO A 323 15.12 -11.07 -15.41
C PRO A 323 15.32 -11.11 -13.89
N VAL A 324 15.12 -9.96 -13.22
CA VAL A 324 15.26 -9.83 -11.76
C VAL A 324 14.24 -8.85 -11.20
N ILE A 325 13.74 -9.14 -9.99
CA ILE A 325 13.01 -8.18 -9.16
C ILE A 325 13.95 -7.69 -8.06
N LEU A 326 14.06 -6.37 -7.93
CA LEU A 326 14.87 -5.72 -6.91
C LEU A 326 13.97 -5.30 -5.73
N GLY A 327 14.37 -5.61 -4.51
CA GLY A 327 13.52 -5.45 -3.34
C GLY A 327 14.28 -5.42 -2.04
N GLY A 328 13.79 -4.60 -1.12
CA GLY A 328 14.26 -4.59 0.26
C GLY A 328 13.73 -3.41 1.05
N TYR A 329 14.64 -2.75 1.76
CA TYR A 329 14.31 -1.74 2.75
C TYR A 329 15.19 -0.50 2.59
N GLY A 330 14.64 0.64 2.98
CA GLY A 330 15.36 1.91 2.94
C GLY A 330 15.60 2.51 4.32
N HIS A 331 16.58 3.41 4.29
CA HIS A 331 16.80 4.55 5.19
C HIS A 331 17.58 4.25 6.48
N PHE A 332 18.54 5.14 6.75
CA PHE A 332 19.32 5.27 7.99
C PHE A 332 20.30 4.12 8.28
N ASP A 333 20.87 4.16 9.48
CA ASP A 333 22.08 3.42 9.81
C ASP A 333 21.83 1.90 9.96
N PHE A 334 20.63 1.47 10.36
CA PHE A 334 20.35 0.06 10.60
C PHE A 334 20.33 -0.79 9.32
N VAL A 335 20.04 -0.20 8.17
CA VAL A 335 20.20 -0.88 6.88
C VAL A 335 21.67 -1.28 6.63
N ILE A 336 22.62 -0.52 7.18
CA ILE A 336 24.06 -0.81 7.11
C ILE A 336 24.43 -1.84 8.18
N GLU A 337 23.93 -1.67 9.40
CA GLU A 337 24.29 -2.51 10.55
C GLU A 337 23.76 -3.96 10.43
N ASP A 338 22.59 -4.15 9.83
CA ASP A 338 21.93 -5.46 9.68
C ASP A 338 22.26 -6.18 8.35
N ASP A 339 23.32 -5.80 7.64
CA ASP A 339 23.61 -6.29 6.29
C ASP A 339 23.54 -7.82 6.11
N THR A 340 24.03 -8.58 7.08
CA THR A 340 24.05 -10.05 7.08
C THR A 340 22.64 -10.61 7.31
N PHE A 341 21.86 -9.96 8.18
CA PHE A 341 20.47 -10.35 8.39
C PHE A 341 19.62 -10.06 7.15
N LEU A 342 19.83 -8.90 6.51
CA LEU A 342 19.14 -8.55 5.25
C LEU A 342 19.48 -9.54 4.12
N GLN A 343 20.71 -10.07 4.06
CA GLN A 343 21.06 -11.15 3.12
C GLN A 343 20.24 -12.41 3.36
N ASP A 344 20.08 -12.84 4.62
CA ASP A 344 19.23 -14.00 4.96
C ASP A 344 17.76 -13.75 4.62
N LEU A 345 17.32 -12.49 4.55
CA LEU A 345 15.98 -12.09 4.13
C LEU A 345 15.78 -12.07 2.60
N GLY A 346 16.82 -12.36 1.81
CA GLY A 346 16.79 -12.26 0.35
C GLY A 346 16.75 -10.81 -0.16
N VAL A 347 17.07 -9.83 0.68
CA VAL A 347 17.14 -8.42 0.26
C VAL A 347 18.27 -8.25 -0.75
N ASN A 348 17.94 -7.63 -1.88
CA ASN A 348 18.89 -7.39 -2.97
C ASN A 348 18.90 -5.92 -3.41
N LEU A 349 18.11 -5.05 -2.78
CA LEU A 349 18.16 -3.60 -2.95
C LEU A 349 17.94 -2.90 -1.62
N VAL A 350 18.77 -1.91 -1.32
CA VAL A 350 18.60 -0.99 -0.19
C VAL A 350 18.64 0.45 -0.66
N GLN A 351 18.16 1.38 0.17
CA GLN A 351 18.29 2.81 -0.12
C GLN A 351 18.95 3.57 1.03
N GLN A 352 19.78 4.54 0.66
CA GLN A 352 20.41 5.48 1.58
C GLN A 352 20.39 6.92 1.07
N GLU A 353 20.56 7.87 2.00
CA GLU A 353 20.50 9.29 1.67
C GLU A 353 21.65 10.12 2.26
N ARG A 354 22.12 11.09 1.48
CA ARG A 354 23.02 12.18 1.87
C ARG A 354 22.75 13.38 0.98
N GLY A 355 22.93 14.58 1.52
CA GLY A 355 22.61 15.81 0.79
C GLY A 355 23.66 16.91 0.95
N PRO A 356 23.40 18.11 0.44
CA PRO A 356 24.39 19.19 0.35
C PRO A 356 25.10 19.55 1.68
N ARG A 357 24.48 19.34 2.85
CA ARG A 357 25.12 19.48 4.17
C ARG A 357 26.33 18.57 4.40
N ASP A 358 26.47 17.51 3.61
CA ASP A 358 27.57 16.55 3.67
C ASP A 358 28.77 16.96 2.81
N LEU A 359 28.65 18.01 2.01
CA LEU A 359 29.80 18.61 1.33
C LEU A 359 30.68 19.39 2.33
N ARG A 360 31.99 19.37 2.13
CA ARG A 360 32.97 20.19 2.86
C ARG A 360 33.56 21.20 1.87
N SER A 361 34.88 21.32 1.78
CA SER A 361 35.55 22.20 0.82
C SER A 361 35.96 21.44 -0.44
N GLY A 362 35.75 22.05 -1.62
CA GLY A 362 36.06 21.42 -2.89
C GLY A 362 35.25 20.14 -3.09
N ASP A 363 35.93 19.04 -3.39
CA ASP A 363 35.34 17.71 -3.58
C ASP A 363 35.32 16.85 -2.30
N ARG A 364 35.74 17.41 -1.15
CA ARG A 364 35.78 16.67 0.12
C ARG A 364 34.38 16.51 0.68
N VAL A 365 34.03 15.28 1.05
CA VAL A 365 32.73 14.94 1.64
C VAL A 365 32.86 14.52 3.12
N SER A 366 31.74 14.52 3.84
CA SER A 366 31.66 14.17 5.26
C SER A 366 32.06 12.72 5.54
N THR A 367 32.28 12.39 6.82
CA THR A 367 32.47 10.99 7.27
C THR A 367 31.26 10.12 6.93
N HIS A 368 30.05 10.66 7.05
CA HIS A 368 28.79 9.97 6.74
C HIS A 368 28.62 9.73 5.23
N ALA A 369 29.04 10.66 4.37
CA ALA A 369 29.05 10.45 2.93
C ALA A 369 30.11 9.43 2.51
N ASN A 370 31.31 9.47 3.11
CA ASN A 370 32.32 8.44 2.89
C ASN A 370 31.88 7.05 3.36
N ALA A 371 31.09 6.96 4.45
CA ALA A 371 30.52 5.70 4.91
C ALA A 371 29.54 5.11 3.88
N LEU A 372 28.69 5.95 3.28
CA LEU A 372 27.81 5.55 2.18
C LEU A 372 28.61 5.08 0.96
N LEU A 373 29.64 5.82 0.53
CA LEU A 373 30.50 5.39 -0.59
C LEU A 373 31.13 4.01 -0.33
N ARG A 374 31.61 3.76 0.90
CA ARG A 374 32.09 2.42 1.28
C ARG A 374 31.00 1.36 1.23
N GLN A 375 29.80 1.67 1.70
CA GLN A 375 28.67 0.74 1.60
C GLN A 375 28.38 0.39 0.14
N ILE A 376 28.33 1.36 -0.77
CA ILE A 376 28.10 1.13 -2.20
C ILE A 376 29.24 0.27 -2.79
N GLN A 377 30.48 0.51 -2.39
CA GLN A 377 31.64 -0.28 -2.81
C GLN A 377 31.54 -1.75 -2.36
N ASP A 378 31.08 -1.99 -1.13
CA ASP A 378 31.04 -3.32 -0.52
C ASP A 378 29.73 -4.08 -0.80
N ALA A 379 28.67 -3.38 -1.21
CA ALA A 379 27.32 -3.91 -1.42
C ALA A 379 27.27 -5.16 -2.33
N PRO A 380 28.02 -5.25 -3.45
CA PRO A 380 28.03 -6.45 -4.27
C PRO A 380 28.50 -7.70 -3.53
N ALA A 381 29.56 -7.59 -2.71
CA ALA A 381 30.06 -8.69 -1.89
C ALA A 381 29.04 -9.15 -0.84
N LYS A 382 28.09 -8.27 -0.51
CA LYS A 382 26.98 -8.50 0.39
C LYS A 382 25.67 -8.87 -0.34
N GLY A 383 25.71 -9.06 -1.66
CA GLY A 383 24.57 -9.57 -2.43
C GLY A 383 23.45 -8.57 -2.70
N TYR A 384 23.66 -7.27 -2.48
CA TYR A 384 22.65 -6.24 -2.75
C TYR A 384 23.23 -5.04 -3.53
N LEU A 385 22.33 -4.18 -4.03
CA LEU A 385 22.64 -2.87 -4.61
C LEU A 385 22.10 -1.74 -3.73
N VAL A 386 22.57 -0.53 -3.97
CA VAL A 386 22.22 0.67 -3.20
C VAL A 386 21.62 1.73 -4.13
N ASP A 387 20.39 2.15 -3.86
CA ASP A 387 19.83 3.40 -4.36
C ASP A 387 20.30 4.57 -3.48
N PHE A 388 20.78 5.64 -4.11
CA PHE A 388 21.33 6.80 -3.41
C PHE A 388 20.47 8.05 -3.64
N LEU A 389 19.70 8.41 -2.62
CA LEU A 389 19.00 9.69 -2.55
C LEU A 389 19.95 10.88 -2.28
N LEU A 390 19.98 11.81 -3.24
CA LEU A 390 20.79 13.04 -3.22
C LEU A 390 20.30 14.11 -2.23
N ALA A 391 19.11 13.91 -1.66
CA ALA A 391 18.49 14.71 -0.59
C ALA A 391 18.75 16.23 -0.69
N PRO A 392 18.30 16.90 -1.77
CA PRO A 392 18.51 18.35 -1.97
C PRO A 392 17.83 19.20 -0.90
N HIS A 393 16.97 18.62 -0.05
CA HIS A 393 16.36 19.28 1.09
C HIS A 393 17.31 19.43 2.30
N TYR A 394 18.44 18.70 2.34
CA TYR A 394 19.47 18.83 3.36
C TYR A 394 20.50 19.91 3.02
N LEU A 395 20.06 21.18 2.91
CA LEU A 395 20.96 22.31 2.78
C LEU A 395 21.71 22.60 4.10
N PRO A 396 22.96 23.10 4.05
CA PRO A 396 23.69 23.52 5.25
C PRO A 396 22.96 24.65 6.00
N GLY A 397 22.81 24.53 7.33
CA GLY A 397 22.16 25.57 8.14
C GLY A 397 22.82 26.95 8.04
N SER A 398 24.15 26.99 7.87
CA SER A 398 24.90 28.23 7.65
C SER A 398 24.54 28.98 6.36
N LEU A 399 23.91 28.30 5.39
CA LEU A 399 23.42 28.92 4.17
C LEU A 399 22.22 29.83 4.47
N PHE A 400 21.28 29.37 5.31
CA PHE A 400 20.13 30.15 5.75
C PHE A 400 20.54 31.32 6.65
N THR A 401 21.61 31.18 7.44
CA THR A 401 22.15 32.30 8.23
C THR A 401 22.76 33.39 7.35
N ARG A 402 23.47 33.02 6.27
CA ARG A 402 24.11 33.98 5.34
C ARG A 402 23.13 34.60 4.34
N HIS A 403 22.11 33.84 3.95
CA HIS A 403 21.07 34.26 3.01
C HIS A 403 19.70 34.03 3.65
N PRO A 404 19.23 34.93 4.53
CA PRO A 404 17.92 34.78 5.18
C PRO A 404 16.75 34.72 4.19
N ASP A 405 16.91 35.34 3.01
CA ASP A 405 15.98 35.34 1.89
C ASP A 405 15.93 34.02 1.10
N LEU A 406 16.80 33.05 1.42
CA LEU A 406 16.74 31.68 0.91
C LEU A 406 15.48 30.94 1.39
N ALA A 407 15.04 31.21 2.63
CA ALA A 407 13.90 30.54 3.21
C ALA A 407 12.62 30.85 2.41
N GLY A 408 11.81 29.83 2.15
CA GLY A 408 10.61 29.95 1.32
C GLY A 408 9.83 28.64 1.27
N ASN A 409 8.78 28.57 0.46
CA ASN A 409 8.02 27.36 0.20
C ASN A 409 7.55 26.62 1.47
N ALA A 410 7.11 27.37 2.49
CA ALA A 410 6.75 26.82 3.79
C ALA A 410 5.72 25.67 3.69
N ARG A 411 4.85 25.70 2.66
CA ARG A 411 3.79 24.73 2.40
C ARG A 411 4.18 23.60 1.42
N GLY A 412 5.42 23.53 0.94
CA GLY A 412 5.82 22.62 -0.15
C GLY A 412 6.21 21.17 0.23
N GLY A 413 6.20 20.79 1.51
CA GLY A 413 6.78 19.49 1.94
C GLY A 413 8.25 19.64 2.32
N PHE A 414 9.14 18.75 1.86
CA PHE A 414 10.56 18.72 2.27
C PHE A 414 11.40 19.89 1.78
N VAL A 415 11.11 20.44 0.60
CA VAL A 415 11.86 21.58 0.04
C VAL A 415 11.35 22.88 0.70
N LYS A 416 12.10 23.44 1.65
CA LYS A 416 11.71 24.64 2.44
C LYS A 416 12.48 25.91 2.06
N TYR A 417 12.88 26.03 0.79
CA TYR A 417 13.66 27.15 0.30
C TYR A 417 13.24 27.52 -1.13
N ASN A 418 13.66 28.71 -1.57
CA ASN A 418 13.52 29.13 -2.97
C ASN A 418 14.46 28.32 -3.88
N ILE A 419 13.91 27.46 -4.74
CA ILE A 419 14.68 26.59 -5.65
C ILE A 419 15.51 27.37 -6.69
N ASP A 420 15.18 28.63 -6.94
CA ASP A 420 15.90 29.51 -7.87
C ASP A 420 16.87 30.46 -7.17
N HIS A 421 16.99 30.38 -5.84
CA HIS A 421 17.98 31.18 -5.12
C HIS A 421 19.39 30.73 -5.52
N PRO A 422 20.30 31.63 -5.97
CA PRO A 422 21.62 31.26 -6.45
C PRO A 422 22.44 30.44 -5.45
N ALA A 423 22.32 30.76 -4.16
CA ALA A 423 23.00 30.01 -3.11
C ALA A 423 22.48 28.56 -2.97
N ALA A 424 21.19 28.30 -3.20
CA ALA A 424 20.65 26.94 -3.21
C ALA A 424 21.12 26.17 -4.44
N ARG A 425 21.02 26.78 -5.63
CA ARG A 425 21.49 26.20 -6.89
C ARG A 425 22.97 25.82 -6.80
N SER A 426 23.80 26.74 -6.32
CA SER A 426 25.24 26.50 -6.15
C SER A 426 25.54 25.37 -5.16
N ALA A 427 24.82 25.30 -4.02
CA ALA A 427 25.04 24.25 -3.02
C ALA A 427 24.66 22.85 -3.53
N ILE A 428 23.54 22.75 -4.25
CA ILE A 428 23.08 21.48 -4.84
C ILE A 428 24.00 21.06 -5.99
N GLU A 429 24.36 21.98 -6.87
CA GLU A 429 25.27 21.71 -7.99
C GLU A 429 26.63 21.23 -7.50
N SER A 430 27.23 21.93 -6.54
CA SER A 430 28.53 21.56 -5.95
C SER A 430 28.48 20.18 -5.30
N TRP A 431 27.35 19.86 -4.65
CA TRP A 431 27.15 18.53 -4.05
C TRP A 431 27.11 17.44 -5.12
N ILE A 432 26.29 17.61 -6.17
CA ILE A 432 26.14 16.64 -7.27
C ILE A 432 27.49 16.46 -7.99
N GLN A 433 28.17 17.55 -8.35
CA GLN A 433 29.47 17.53 -9.02
C GLN A 433 30.57 16.85 -8.18
N ALA A 434 30.49 16.93 -6.85
CA ALA A 434 31.45 16.27 -5.97
C ALA A 434 31.14 14.79 -5.73
N ILE A 435 29.87 14.44 -5.53
CA ILE A 435 29.47 13.09 -5.09
C ILE A 435 29.26 12.12 -6.24
N VAL A 436 28.66 12.55 -7.36
CA VAL A 436 28.30 11.66 -8.46
C VAL A 436 29.53 10.99 -9.08
N PRO A 437 30.65 11.71 -9.40
CA PRO A 437 31.85 11.06 -9.94
C PRO A 437 32.49 10.04 -8.99
N LYS A 438 32.23 10.15 -7.67
CA LYS A 438 32.75 9.22 -6.66
C LYS A 438 31.85 7.99 -6.50
N ALA A 439 30.54 8.15 -6.61
CA ALA A 439 29.56 7.08 -6.41
C ALA A 439 29.26 6.29 -7.69
N ALA A 440 29.16 6.95 -8.85
CA ALA A 440 28.76 6.34 -10.11
C ALA A 440 29.65 5.16 -10.58
N PRO A 441 30.98 5.18 -10.40
CA PRO A 441 31.83 4.05 -10.79
C PRO A 441 31.76 2.85 -9.84
N LEU A 442 31.10 2.99 -8.68
CA LEU A 442 31.09 1.95 -7.66
C LEU A 442 30.12 0.82 -8.06
N PRO A 443 30.54 -0.46 -7.94
CA PRO A 443 29.80 -1.58 -8.51
C PRO A 443 28.48 -1.90 -7.81
N GLY A 444 28.24 -1.36 -6.61
CA GLY A 444 26.99 -1.56 -5.88
C GLY A 444 25.95 -0.46 -6.09
N LEU A 445 26.22 0.56 -6.90
CA LEU A 445 25.23 1.62 -7.14
C LEU A 445 24.14 1.10 -8.08
N PHE A 446 22.88 1.22 -7.67
CA PHE A 446 21.73 0.95 -8.53
C PHE A 446 21.28 2.21 -9.29
N ALA A 447 20.97 3.28 -8.55
CA ALA A 447 20.47 4.53 -9.10
C ALA A 447 20.71 5.70 -8.14
N PHE A 448 20.54 6.92 -8.66
CA PHE A 448 20.40 8.14 -7.87
C PHE A 448 18.93 8.56 -7.78
N CYS A 449 18.40 8.68 -6.57
CA CYS A 449 17.12 9.35 -6.34
C CYS A 449 17.36 10.86 -6.21
N LEU A 450 16.74 11.66 -7.08
CA LEU A 450 16.97 13.11 -7.16
C LEU A 450 16.39 13.87 -5.96
N SER A 451 15.25 13.42 -5.42
CA SER A 451 14.52 14.15 -4.38
C SER A 451 13.55 13.27 -3.59
N ASN A 452 13.35 13.60 -2.31
CA ASN A 452 12.37 12.98 -1.41
C ASN A 452 11.04 13.74 -1.43
N GLU A 453 9.93 13.05 -1.74
CA GLU A 453 8.56 13.57 -1.84
C GLU A 453 8.47 15.07 -2.24
N PRO A 454 8.96 15.45 -3.43
CA PRO A 454 9.13 16.85 -3.77
C PRO A 454 7.78 17.59 -3.82
N GLY A 455 7.83 18.90 -3.59
CA GLY A 455 6.71 19.81 -3.76
C GLY A 455 7.15 21.27 -3.68
N TYR A 456 6.63 22.09 -4.60
CA TYR A 456 7.00 23.50 -4.70
C TYR A 456 5.79 24.36 -5.08
N ARG A 457 5.51 25.39 -4.28
CA ARG A 457 4.27 26.19 -4.34
C ARG A 457 4.51 27.68 -4.62
N ASP A 458 5.76 28.06 -4.88
CA ASP A 458 6.19 29.46 -4.88
C ASP A 458 6.75 29.95 -6.23
N SER A 459 6.62 29.15 -7.30
CA SER A 459 7.10 29.54 -8.63
C SER A 459 6.48 30.87 -9.08
N GLY A 460 7.32 31.76 -9.58
CA GLY A 460 6.96 33.09 -10.08
C GLY A 460 6.82 34.16 -9.00
N ARG A 461 6.80 33.79 -7.71
CA ARG A 461 6.56 34.75 -6.60
C ARG A 461 7.81 35.50 -6.18
N ASN A 462 8.96 34.87 -6.29
CA ASN A 462 10.24 35.46 -5.90
C ASN A 462 10.89 36.21 -7.09
N PRO A 463 11.78 37.19 -6.85
CA PRO A 463 12.41 37.97 -7.90
C PRO A 463 13.13 37.14 -8.97
N GLN A 464 13.71 36.00 -8.57
CA GLN A 464 14.44 35.11 -9.47
C GLN A 464 13.50 34.36 -10.43
N SER A 465 12.30 34.00 -9.99
CA SER A 465 11.35 33.22 -10.79
C SER A 465 10.27 34.05 -11.49
N ARG A 466 10.06 35.29 -11.09
CA ARG A 466 9.10 36.22 -11.72
C ARG A 466 9.30 36.41 -13.24
N PRO A 467 10.55 36.51 -13.76
CA PRO A 467 10.78 36.57 -15.19
C PRO A 467 10.32 35.31 -15.95
N PHE A 468 10.49 34.12 -15.37
CA PHE A 468 10.04 32.87 -16.00
C PHE A 468 8.53 32.80 -16.13
N TRP A 469 7.78 33.27 -15.13
CA TRP A 469 6.33 33.38 -15.23
C TRP A 469 5.89 34.30 -16.38
N THR A 470 6.53 35.47 -16.50
CA THR A 470 6.19 36.45 -17.54
C THR A 470 6.48 35.89 -18.93
N ALA A 471 7.63 35.22 -19.09
CA ALA A 471 8.01 34.56 -20.35
C ALA A 471 7.07 33.40 -20.70
N TRP A 472 6.73 32.56 -19.71
CA TRP A 472 5.82 31.43 -19.89
C TRP A 472 4.43 31.87 -20.38
N LEU A 473 3.88 32.94 -19.79
CA LEU A 473 2.61 33.51 -20.25
C LEU A 473 2.68 34.01 -21.70
N ALA A 474 3.80 34.66 -22.05
CA ALA A 474 4.00 35.15 -23.40
C ALA A 474 4.08 34.02 -24.43
N GLU A 475 4.77 32.93 -24.09
CA GLU A 475 4.85 31.72 -24.91
C GLU A 475 3.48 31.03 -25.03
N LYS A 476 2.79 30.83 -23.90
CA LYS A 476 1.51 30.12 -23.84
C LYS A 476 0.40 30.81 -24.63
N HIS A 477 0.29 32.14 -24.52
CA HIS A 477 -0.83 32.90 -25.08
C HIS A 477 -0.49 33.65 -26.37
N GLY A 478 0.80 33.86 -26.66
CA GLY A 478 1.30 34.62 -27.81
C GLY A 478 1.05 36.14 -27.71
N THR A 479 -0.15 36.57 -27.29
CA THR A 479 -0.52 37.98 -27.14
C THR A 479 -1.23 38.27 -25.82
N ILE A 480 -1.06 39.48 -25.29
CA ILE A 480 -1.75 39.89 -24.06
C ILE A 480 -3.27 39.94 -24.24
N ALA A 481 -3.76 40.19 -25.45
CA ALA A 481 -5.19 40.16 -25.77
C ALA A 481 -5.77 38.74 -25.63
N ALA A 482 -5.05 37.71 -26.08
CA ALA A 482 -5.46 36.31 -25.92
C ALA A 482 -5.50 35.90 -24.44
N LEU A 483 -4.48 36.28 -23.66
CA LEU A 483 -4.46 36.05 -22.21
C LEU A 483 -5.64 36.74 -21.52
N ASN A 484 -5.85 38.04 -21.80
CA ASN A 484 -6.96 38.81 -21.23
C ASN A 484 -8.32 38.17 -21.55
N ALA A 485 -8.49 37.64 -22.77
CA ALA A 485 -9.70 36.93 -23.16
C ALA A 485 -9.86 35.59 -22.42
N ALA A 486 -8.77 34.85 -22.19
CA ALA A 486 -8.79 33.59 -21.43
C ALA A 486 -9.04 33.81 -19.92
N HIS A 487 -8.48 34.86 -19.35
CA HIS A 487 -8.56 35.16 -17.91
C HIS A 487 -9.73 36.05 -17.52
N GLY A 488 -10.38 36.71 -18.49
CA GLY A 488 -11.39 37.74 -18.21
C GLY A 488 -10.80 39.02 -17.61
N THR A 489 -9.58 39.38 -18.02
CA THR A 489 -8.79 40.50 -17.46
C THR A 489 -8.50 41.58 -18.51
N ARG A 490 -7.76 42.64 -18.12
CA ARG A 490 -7.41 43.80 -18.97
C ARG A 490 -5.99 44.31 -18.69
N HIS A 491 -5.01 43.41 -18.63
CA HIS A 491 -3.61 43.77 -18.45
C HIS A 491 -3.06 44.48 -19.69
N ALA A 492 -2.18 45.46 -19.51
CA ALA A 492 -1.55 46.19 -20.62
C ALA A 492 -0.39 45.40 -21.24
N SER A 493 0.32 44.61 -20.43
CA SER A 493 1.43 43.75 -20.83
C SER A 493 1.49 42.48 -19.99
N PHE A 494 2.29 41.49 -20.42
CA PHE A 494 2.53 40.28 -19.61
C PHE A 494 3.20 40.58 -18.26
N ALA A 495 4.00 41.65 -18.18
CA ALA A 495 4.66 42.06 -16.94
C ALA A 495 3.67 42.50 -15.85
N ASP A 496 2.48 42.96 -16.27
CA ASP A 496 1.41 43.41 -15.37
C ASP A 496 0.53 42.27 -14.83
N VAL A 497 0.73 41.02 -15.31
CA VAL A 497 -0.08 39.87 -14.90
C VAL A 497 0.45 39.32 -13.58
N PRO A 498 -0.29 39.42 -12.46
CA PRO A 498 0.20 38.95 -11.17
C PRO A 498 0.29 37.42 -11.14
N VAL A 499 1.18 36.90 -10.30
CA VAL A 499 1.08 35.50 -9.87
C VAL A 499 -0.09 35.40 -8.91
N PRO A 500 -0.98 34.38 -9.01
CA PRO A 500 -2.10 34.23 -8.08
C PRO A 500 -1.64 34.28 -6.63
N ASP A 501 -2.27 35.06 -5.75
CA ASP A 501 -1.75 35.31 -4.39
C ASP A 501 -1.67 34.06 -3.50
N SER A 502 -2.53 33.07 -3.74
CA SER A 502 -2.55 31.79 -3.03
C SER A 502 -2.07 30.64 -3.92
N SER A 503 -1.44 29.63 -3.31
CA SER A 503 -1.15 28.33 -3.93
C SER A 503 -2.24 27.28 -3.66
N ASP A 504 -3.28 27.66 -2.91
CA ASP A 504 -4.45 26.82 -2.66
C ASP A 504 -5.54 27.06 -3.70
N TYR A 505 -6.35 26.03 -3.95
CA TYR A 505 -7.40 26.07 -4.97
C TYR A 505 -8.43 27.19 -4.67
N PRO A 506 -8.63 28.16 -5.59
CA PRO A 506 -9.52 29.30 -5.35
C PRO A 506 -10.99 28.91 -5.19
N ALA A 507 -11.66 29.46 -4.18
CA ALA A 507 -13.12 29.36 -4.05
C ALA A 507 -13.86 30.23 -5.08
N ASN A 508 -13.29 31.40 -5.43
CA ASN A 508 -13.83 32.26 -6.47
C ASN A 508 -13.50 31.71 -7.85
N ARG A 509 -14.52 31.22 -8.56
CA ARG A 509 -14.38 30.62 -9.90
C ARG A 509 -13.79 31.56 -10.95
N ALA A 510 -13.97 32.88 -10.81
CA ALA A 510 -13.40 33.86 -11.74
C ALA A 510 -11.86 33.88 -11.72
N LEU A 511 -11.23 33.37 -10.66
CA LEU A 511 -9.77 33.30 -10.54
C LEU A 511 -9.18 32.00 -11.12
N LEU A 512 -10.03 31.01 -11.44
CA LEU A 512 -9.57 29.68 -11.84
C LEU A 512 -8.80 29.66 -13.17
N PRO A 513 -9.14 30.44 -14.22
CA PRO A 513 -8.34 30.43 -15.46
C PRO A 513 -6.90 30.89 -15.24
N ALA A 514 -6.69 31.97 -14.49
CA ALA A 514 -5.35 32.45 -14.15
C ALA A 514 -4.62 31.47 -13.21
N PHE A 515 -5.33 30.87 -12.27
CA PHE A 515 -4.77 29.84 -11.39
C PHE A 515 -4.41 28.55 -12.14
N TYR A 516 -5.18 28.15 -13.16
CA TYR A 516 -4.92 27.00 -14.02
C TYR A 516 -3.60 27.16 -14.78
N ASP A 517 -3.36 28.35 -15.34
CA ASP A 517 -2.09 28.69 -15.97
C ASP A 517 -0.93 28.68 -14.97
N TRP A 518 -1.13 29.25 -13.78
CA TRP A 518 -0.10 29.20 -12.73
C TRP A 518 0.22 27.77 -12.29
N VAL A 519 -0.77 26.88 -12.19
CA VAL A 519 -0.56 25.45 -11.89
C VAL A 519 0.29 24.78 -12.98
N GLN A 520 -0.02 25.01 -14.26
CA GLN A 520 0.77 24.47 -15.37
C GLN A 520 2.22 25.01 -15.34
N PHE A 521 2.38 26.33 -15.21
CA PHE A 521 3.69 26.95 -15.07
C PHE A 521 4.47 26.38 -13.89
N ASN A 522 3.84 26.24 -12.71
CA ASN A 522 4.51 25.75 -11.52
C ASN A 522 4.92 24.26 -11.68
N ASN A 523 4.09 23.44 -12.32
CA ASN A 523 4.43 22.06 -12.65
C ASN A 523 5.63 21.98 -13.60
N GLU A 524 5.63 22.77 -14.68
CA GLU A 524 6.73 22.82 -15.65
C GLU A 524 8.02 23.37 -15.06
N HIS A 525 7.93 24.45 -14.29
CA HIS A 525 9.07 25.09 -13.64
C HIS A 525 9.73 24.17 -12.61
N HIS A 526 8.93 23.49 -11.78
CA HIS A 526 9.44 22.55 -10.80
C HIS A 526 9.96 21.25 -11.45
N ALA A 527 9.34 20.76 -12.52
CA ALA A 527 9.91 19.68 -13.33
C ALA A 527 11.25 20.10 -13.98
N GLY A 528 11.38 21.36 -14.41
CA GLY A 528 12.64 21.93 -14.89
C GLY A 528 13.75 21.95 -13.86
N TRP A 529 13.43 22.20 -12.58
CA TRP A 529 14.40 22.08 -11.48
C TRP A 529 14.90 20.64 -11.29
N HIS A 530 14.01 19.64 -11.40
CA HIS A 530 14.41 18.23 -11.38
C HIS A 530 15.24 17.85 -12.61
N ARG A 531 14.87 18.33 -13.80
CA ARG A 531 15.64 18.12 -15.04
C ARG A 531 17.05 18.66 -14.90
N TRP A 532 17.21 19.86 -14.35
CA TRP A 532 18.53 20.43 -14.08
C TRP A 532 19.40 19.52 -13.18
N MET A 533 18.84 18.95 -12.11
CA MET A 533 19.59 17.98 -11.29
C MET A 533 19.92 16.69 -12.05
N HIS A 534 18.98 16.17 -12.83
CA HIS A 534 19.22 15.03 -13.72
C HIS A 534 20.36 15.31 -14.70
N ASP A 535 20.34 16.46 -15.38
CA ASP A 535 21.37 16.84 -16.34
C ASP A 535 22.75 16.99 -15.68
N LEU A 536 22.82 17.49 -14.44
CA LEU A 536 24.07 17.52 -13.67
C LEU A 536 24.59 16.12 -13.36
N VAL A 537 23.71 15.17 -13.01
CA VAL A 537 24.08 13.76 -12.81
C VAL A 537 24.60 13.17 -14.12
N LYS A 538 23.88 13.36 -15.23
CA LYS A 538 24.25 12.83 -16.55
C LYS A 538 25.54 13.44 -17.09
N ALA A 539 25.79 14.73 -16.84
CA ALA A 539 27.04 15.39 -17.21
C ALA A 539 28.24 14.82 -16.44
N ALA A 540 28.05 14.46 -15.17
CA ALA A 540 29.09 13.84 -14.34
C ALA A 540 29.27 12.34 -14.64
N ALA A 541 28.19 11.63 -14.98
CA ALA A 541 28.16 10.20 -15.27
C ALA A 541 26.98 9.87 -16.23
N PRO A 542 27.22 9.77 -17.55
CA PRO A 542 26.16 9.60 -18.54
C PRO A 542 25.27 8.35 -18.34
N GLU A 543 25.87 7.25 -17.91
CA GLU A 543 25.19 5.97 -17.69
C GLU A 543 24.48 5.89 -16.32
N ALA A 544 24.65 6.88 -15.45
CA ALA A 544 24.04 6.84 -14.11
C ALA A 544 22.51 6.92 -14.20
N VAL A 545 21.83 5.97 -13.57
CA VAL A 545 20.37 5.87 -13.54
C VAL A 545 19.79 6.88 -12.54
N THR A 546 18.69 7.53 -12.90
CA THR A 546 18.02 8.54 -12.07
C THR A 546 16.52 8.30 -11.92
N HIS A 547 15.97 8.72 -10.78
CA HIS A 547 14.51 8.73 -10.51
C HIS A 547 14.15 9.75 -9.41
N ALA A 548 12.88 9.86 -9.01
CA ALA A 548 12.43 10.73 -7.93
C ALA A 548 11.22 10.14 -7.17
N LYS A 549 11.08 10.42 -5.87
CA LYS A 549 10.00 9.92 -5.00
C LYS A 549 8.67 10.66 -5.20
N LEU A 550 8.00 10.41 -6.32
CA LEU A 550 6.70 11.01 -6.63
C LEU A 550 5.56 10.35 -5.82
N MET A 551 4.73 11.17 -5.16
CA MET A 551 3.58 10.71 -4.35
C MET A 551 2.36 10.30 -5.20
N PRO A 552 1.56 9.30 -4.80
CA PRO A 552 0.54 8.65 -5.64
C PRO A 552 -0.83 9.34 -5.62
N ASP A 553 -0.88 10.63 -5.25
CA ASP A 553 -2.11 11.33 -4.91
C ASP A 553 -2.76 12.09 -6.09
N VAL A 554 -2.30 11.90 -7.34
CA VAL A 554 -2.90 12.61 -8.49
C VAL A 554 -4.39 12.31 -8.68
N PHE A 555 -4.87 11.14 -8.24
CA PHE A 555 -6.29 10.77 -8.25
C PHE A 555 -6.94 10.85 -6.87
N ASP A 556 -6.57 11.84 -6.06
CA ASP A 556 -7.22 12.13 -4.78
C ASP A 556 -8.70 12.48 -4.99
N THR A 557 -9.58 11.74 -4.30
CA THR A 557 -11.05 11.85 -4.44
C THR A 557 -11.67 12.84 -3.47
N ARG A 558 -10.86 13.45 -2.59
CA ARG A 558 -11.35 14.55 -1.75
C ARG A 558 -11.74 15.77 -2.60
N PRO A 559 -12.65 16.62 -2.09
CA PRO A 559 -12.91 17.92 -2.67
C PRO A 559 -11.60 18.67 -2.93
N GLN A 560 -11.52 19.44 -4.02
CA GLN A 560 -10.26 20.02 -4.51
C GLN A 560 -9.46 20.79 -3.44
N ALA A 561 -10.16 21.52 -2.57
CA ALA A 561 -9.56 22.29 -1.47
C ALA A 561 -9.00 21.45 -0.31
N ARG A 562 -9.30 20.14 -0.26
CA ARG A 562 -8.89 19.20 0.79
C ARG A 562 -7.95 18.10 0.30
N ARG A 563 -7.55 18.14 -0.98
CA ARG A 563 -6.59 17.17 -1.53
C ARG A 563 -5.24 17.28 -0.83
N THR A 564 -4.45 16.21 -0.80
CA THR A 564 -3.09 16.21 -0.20
C THR A 564 -2.01 15.80 -1.18
N HIS A 565 -0.75 16.04 -0.80
CA HIS A 565 0.45 15.72 -1.58
C HIS A 565 0.29 16.04 -3.08
N GLY A 566 0.55 15.08 -3.97
CA GLY A 566 0.45 15.21 -5.43
C GLY A 566 -0.96 15.50 -5.95
N GLY A 567 -2.01 15.37 -5.13
CA GLY A 567 -3.38 15.73 -5.50
C GLY A 567 -3.68 17.23 -5.40
N ILE A 568 -2.81 18.01 -4.74
CA ILE A 568 -2.96 19.46 -4.63
C ILE A 568 -2.50 20.11 -5.95
N PRO A 569 -3.38 20.77 -6.72
CA PRO A 569 -3.01 21.35 -8.01
C PRO A 569 -1.83 22.33 -7.92
N GLY A 570 -1.79 23.17 -6.88
CA GLY A 570 -0.73 24.16 -6.70
C GLY A 570 0.62 23.61 -6.23
N ARG A 571 0.80 22.29 -6.02
CA ARG A 571 2.04 21.73 -5.43
C ARG A 571 3.21 21.59 -6.41
N GLY A 572 3.01 21.87 -7.70
CA GLY A 572 4.09 21.87 -8.69
C GLY A 572 4.56 20.46 -9.04
N ILE A 573 3.69 19.45 -8.98
CA ILE A 573 4.05 18.05 -9.28
C ILE A 573 3.18 17.55 -10.42
N ASP A 574 3.84 17.24 -11.53
CA ASP A 574 3.27 16.51 -12.67
C ASP A 574 4.15 15.29 -12.95
N PRO A 575 3.63 14.06 -12.75
CA PRO A 575 4.44 12.87 -12.90
C PRO A 575 4.85 12.59 -14.35
N GLU A 576 4.06 13.00 -15.34
CA GLU A 576 4.42 12.82 -16.75
C GLU A 576 5.64 13.69 -17.11
N LEU A 577 5.65 14.94 -16.63
CA LEU A 577 6.77 15.85 -16.89
C LEU A 577 8.08 15.34 -16.28
N ILE A 578 8.06 14.86 -15.03
CA ILE A 578 9.27 14.37 -14.35
C ILE A 578 9.74 13.04 -14.95
N THR A 579 8.82 12.09 -15.19
CA THR A 579 9.18 10.79 -15.77
C THR A 579 9.60 10.87 -17.24
N SER A 580 9.40 12.01 -17.92
CA SER A 580 9.87 12.19 -19.31
C SER A 580 11.39 12.11 -19.44
N PHE A 581 12.15 12.58 -18.44
CA PHE A 581 13.62 12.63 -18.48
C PHE A 581 14.31 11.67 -17.51
N THR A 582 13.69 11.25 -16.40
CA THR A 582 14.31 10.26 -15.48
C THR A 582 14.40 8.88 -16.11
N ASP A 583 15.38 8.06 -15.75
CA ASP A 583 15.58 6.73 -16.35
C ASP A 583 14.54 5.70 -15.85
N LEU A 584 14.09 5.85 -14.59
CA LEU A 584 13.02 5.04 -14.00
C LEU A 584 11.79 5.89 -13.68
N ALA A 585 10.64 5.24 -13.63
CA ALA A 585 9.43 5.83 -13.06
C ALA A 585 9.47 5.67 -11.52
N GLY A 586 10.15 6.60 -10.86
CA GLY A 586 10.28 6.60 -9.41
C GLY A 586 9.00 7.05 -8.70
N CYS A 587 8.72 6.45 -7.55
CA CYS A 587 7.69 6.90 -6.64
C CYS A 587 8.03 6.63 -5.17
N ASP A 588 7.18 7.21 -4.34
CA ASP A 588 6.93 6.83 -2.95
C ASP A 588 5.42 6.58 -2.90
N SER A 589 5.01 5.36 -2.52
CA SER A 589 3.60 5.04 -2.47
C SER A 589 3.21 4.30 -1.21
N TRP A 590 1.91 4.23 -0.97
CA TRP A 590 1.38 3.61 0.23
C TRP A 590 0.14 2.77 -0.05
N SER A 591 0.01 1.69 0.73
CA SER A 591 -1.14 0.81 0.69
C SER A 591 -1.36 0.16 2.06
N PHE A 592 -2.41 0.56 2.76
CA PHE A 592 -2.69 0.12 4.11
C PHE A 592 -3.85 -0.86 4.16
N ILE A 593 -4.01 -1.51 5.31
CA ILE A 593 -5.20 -2.29 5.60
C ILE A 593 -6.42 -1.37 5.56
N SER A 594 -7.48 -1.82 4.91
CA SER A 594 -8.73 -1.06 4.87
C SER A 594 -9.48 -1.29 6.17
N ARG A 595 -9.77 -0.19 6.88
CA ARG A 595 -10.59 -0.22 8.11
C ARG A 595 -12.09 -0.35 7.76
N ASP A 596 -12.48 0.34 6.68
CA ASP A 596 -13.87 0.47 6.24
C ASP A 596 -14.07 -0.03 4.81
N GLY A 597 -15.33 -0.31 4.45
CA GLY A 597 -15.71 -0.76 3.13
C GLY A 597 -15.44 -2.26 2.89
N GLU A 598 -15.58 -2.66 1.62
CA GLU A 598 -15.53 -4.07 1.21
C GLU A 598 -14.11 -4.58 0.92
N TRP A 599 -13.19 -3.66 0.60
CA TRP A 599 -11.83 -3.97 0.21
C TRP A 599 -11.00 -4.37 1.44
N SER A 600 -10.08 -5.31 1.28
CA SER A 600 -9.18 -5.74 2.36
C SER A 600 -8.04 -4.75 2.60
N TYR A 601 -7.63 -4.03 1.56
CA TYR A 601 -6.55 -3.04 1.62
C TYR A 601 -6.77 -1.95 0.57
N THR A 602 -6.07 -0.82 0.70
CA THR A 602 -6.22 0.36 -0.17
C THR A 602 -5.53 0.18 -1.55
N TRP A 603 -5.80 -0.95 -2.21
CA TRP A 603 -5.13 -1.44 -3.42
C TRP A 603 -5.15 -0.46 -4.60
N GLN A 604 -6.25 0.29 -4.77
CA GLN A 604 -6.42 1.21 -5.90
C GLN A 604 -5.32 2.27 -5.93
N ARG A 605 -4.73 2.62 -4.80
CA ARG A 605 -3.71 3.66 -4.74
C ARG A 605 -2.42 3.25 -5.40
N THR A 606 -1.97 2.02 -5.21
CA THR A 606 -0.71 1.51 -5.77
C THR A 606 -0.91 1.01 -7.19
N HIS A 607 -1.92 0.16 -7.43
CA HIS A 607 -2.13 -0.49 -8.73
C HIS A 607 -2.36 0.56 -9.83
N LEU A 608 -3.29 1.49 -9.60
CA LEU A 608 -3.61 2.59 -10.53
C LEU A 608 -2.40 3.50 -10.78
N TRP A 609 -1.64 3.79 -9.73
CA TRP A 609 -0.51 4.70 -9.79
C TRP A 609 0.63 4.13 -10.61
N TYR A 610 0.98 2.86 -10.38
CA TYR A 610 2.06 2.23 -11.13
C TYR A 610 1.69 2.04 -12.60
N ASP A 611 0.45 1.64 -12.91
CA ASP A 611 -0.03 1.55 -14.30
C ASP A 611 -0.03 2.92 -14.98
N LEU A 612 -0.36 4.01 -14.27
CA LEU A 612 -0.26 5.38 -14.78
C LEU A 612 1.20 5.76 -15.10
N LEU A 613 2.10 5.60 -14.13
CA LEU A 613 3.51 5.95 -14.27
C LEU A 613 4.18 5.19 -15.41
N HIS A 614 3.93 3.88 -15.51
CA HIS A 614 4.41 3.06 -16.61
C HIS A 614 3.86 3.55 -17.97
N SER A 615 2.60 3.96 -18.03
CA SER A 615 1.93 4.34 -19.28
C SER A 615 2.52 5.58 -19.96
N PHE A 616 3.19 6.49 -19.24
CA PHE A 616 3.75 7.71 -19.84
C PHE A 616 4.90 7.42 -20.82
N ASN A 617 5.89 6.63 -20.38
CA ASN A 617 7.13 6.42 -21.14
C ASN A 617 7.58 4.95 -21.15
N ARG A 618 6.72 4.02 -20.73
CA ARG A 618 6.99 2.57 -20.64
C ARG A 618 8.25 2.25 -19.81
N LYS A 619 8.51 3.04 -18.77
CA LYS A 619 9.62 2.81 -17.83
C LYS A 619 9.17 1.85 -16.73
N PRO A 620 10.06 0.98 -16.21
CA PRO A 620 9.74 0.19 -15.04
C PRO A 620 9.57 1.11 -13.82
N VAL A 621 8.66 0.74 -12.93
CA VAL A 621 8.36 1.52 -11.73
C VAL A 621 9.27 1.08 -10.59
N PHE A 622 9.87 2.07 -9.93
CA PHE A 622 10.62 1.89 -8.68
C PHE A 622 9.90 2.61 -7.55
N ASP A 623 9.28 1.85 -6.64
CA ASP A 623 8.75 2.42 -5.41
C ASP A 623 9.83 2.44 -4.33
N SER A 624 10.49 3.57 -4.23
CA SER A 624 11.68 3.75 -3.41
C SER A 624 11.34 4.06 -1.94
N GLU A 625 10.07 4.08 -1.55
CA GLU A 625 9.68 4.27 -0.15
C GLU A 625 8.28 3.66 0.08
N LEU A 626 8.12 2.36 -0.20
CA LEU A 626 6.80 1.72 -0.10
C LEU A 626 6.35 1.63 1.37
N HIS A 627 5.23 2.27 1.69
CA HIS A 627 4.54 2.19 2.98
C HIS A 627 3.38 1.18 2.93
N PHE A 628 3.56 0.01 3.55
CA PHE A 628 2.48 -0.98 3.72
C PHE A 628 2.00 -1.15 5.17
N ILE A 629 2.64 -0.45 6.11
CA ILE A 629 2.25 -0.33 7.51
C ILE A 629 2.17 1.16 7.84
N GLU A 630 1.09 1.58 8.51
CA GLU A 630 0.95 2.96 8.97
C GLU A 630 2.03 3.28 10.00
N ASP A 631 2.59 4.49 9.93
CA ASP A 631 3.50 4.97 10.97
C ASP A 631 2.82 4.91 12.34
N ARG A 632 3.56 4.45 13.36
CA ARG A 632 3.07 4.36 14.74
C ARG A 632 1.96 3.33 14.93
N HIS A 633 1.83 2.37 14.02
CA HIS A 633 0.89 1.27 14.21
C HIS A 633 1.14 0.55 15.56
N PRO A 634 0.11 0.35 16.39
CA PRO A 634 0.27 -0.25 17.71
C PRO A 634 0.80 -1.69 17.65
N ALA A 635 1.16 -2.23 18.82
CA ALA A 635 1.55 -3.63 19.05
C ALA A 635 0.38 -4.62 18.84
N GLU A 636 -0.20 -4.60 17.65
CA GLU A 636 -1.30 -5.42 17.18
C GLU A 636 -0.88 -6.12 15.90
N SER A 637 -1.29 -7.36 15.72
CA SER A 637 -0.93 -8.13 14.51
C SER A 637 -1.54 -7.50 13.26
N ILE A 638 -0.70 -7.39 12.23
CA ILE A 638 -1.10 -6.96 10.89
C ILE A 638 -1.11 -8.22 10.02
N PRO A 639 -2.20 -8.52 9.28
CA PRO A 639 -2.25 -9.70 8.41
C PRO A 639 -1.03 -9.79 7.50
N ALA A 640 -0.26 -10.86 7.65
CA ALA A 640 0.97 -11.06 6.86
C ALA A 640 0.65 -11.26 5.37
N GLU A 641 -0.53 -11.80 5.08
CA GLU A 641 -1.13 -11.96 3.75
C GLU A 641 -1.29 -10.61 3.03
N GLN A 642 -1.55 -9.52 3.77
CA GLN A 642 -1.62 -8.17 3.21
C GLN A 642 -0.26 -7.74 2.66
N ILE A 643 0.81 -7.95 3.43
CA ILE A 643 2.17 -7.55 3.03
C ILE A 643 2.62 -8.34 1.81
N TYR A 644 2.38 -9.66 1.83
CA TYR A 644 2.66 -10.52 0.68
C TYR A 644 1.90 -10.04 -0.56
N THR A 645 0.60 -9.77 -0.43
CA THR A 645 -0.26 -9.36 -1.54
C THR A 645 0.14 -8.01 -2.12
N ILE A 646 0.43 -7.00 -1.29
CA ILE A 646 0.87 -5.67 -1.76
C ILE A 646 2.16 -5.77 -2.58
N LEU A 647 3.10 -6.60 -2.13
CA LEU A 647 4.35 -6.82 -2.85
C LEU A 647 4.12 -7.63 -4.13
N TRP A 648 3.35 -8.72 -4.07
CA TRP A 648 3.04 -9.54 -5.24
C TRP A 648 2.33 -8.73 -6.34
N GLN A 649 1.23 -8.07 -6.00
CA GLN A 649 0.42 -7.31 -6.96
C GLN A 649 1.17 -6.11 -7.53
N GLY A 650 1.99 -5.41 -6.72
CA GLY A 650 2.81 -4.33 -7.23
C GLY A 650 3.71 -4.75 -8.41
N ALA A 651 4.31 -5.94 -8.35
CA ALA A 651 5.16 -6.43 -9.43
C ALA A 651 4.39 -6.72 -10.73
N LEU A 652 3.13 -7.16 -10.62
CA LEU A 652 2.24 -7.34 -11.76
C LEU A 652 1.73 -6.00 -12.33
N HIS A 653 1.84 -4.92 -11.56
CA HIS A 653 1.55 -3.55 -11.97
C HIS A 653 2.84 -2.79 -12.24
N HIS A 654 3.83 -3.41 -12.90
CA HIS A 654 5.07 -2.77 -13.35
C HIS A 654 6.05 -2.27 -12.26
N ARG A 655 5.77 -2.46 -10.96
CA ARG A 655 6.71 -2.14 -9.86
C ARG A 655 7.76 -3.24 -9.68
N THR A 656 8.82 -3.17 -10.47
CA THR A 656 9.90 -4.18 -10.51
C THR A 656 11.09 -3.87 -9.62
N ALA A 657 11.10 -2.71 -8.97
CA ALA A 657 12.02 -2.37 -7.87
C ALA A 657 11.24 -1.81 -6.68
N PHE A 658 11.64 -2.11 -5.44
CA PHE A 658 11.11 -1.42 -4.26
C PHE A 658 12.08 -1.36 -3.08
N THR A 659 11.97 -0.31 -2.27
CA THR A 659 12.54 -0.23 -0.92
C THR A 659 11.46 0.22 0.06
N SER A 660 11.24 -0.56 1.11
CA SER A 660 10.12 -0.38 2.03
C SER A 660 10.48 0.53 3.21
N TRP A 661 9.54 1.38 3.63
CA TRP A 661 9.63 2.23 4.83
C TRP A 661 9.22 1.44 6.09
N ILE A 662 10.05 1.26 7.12
CA ILE A 662 11.51 1.44 7.22
C ILE A 662 12.16 0.24 7.88
N TRP A 663 13.47 0.09 7.67
CA TRP A 663 14.31 -0.80 8.45
C TRP A 663 15.12 -0.05 9.50
N GLN A 664 14.53 0.12 10.68
CA GLN A 664 15.15 0.90 11.76
C GLN A 664 14.69 0.39 13.12
N GLU A 665 15.63 0.15 14.03
CA GLU A 665 15.31 -0.03 15.45
C GLU A 665 14.61 1.24 15.96
N PRO A 666 13.49 1.14 16.68
CA PRO A 666 12.67 2.27 17.08
C PRO A 666 13.43 3.27 17.97
N THR A 667 14.02 4.31 17.39
CA THR A 667 14.74 5.37 18.13
C THR A 667 13.82 6.44 18.73
N GLY A 668 12.50 6.23 18.74
CA GLY A 668 11.48 7.14 19.27
C GLY A 668 10.07 6.78 18.80
N ARG A 669 9.06 7.58 19.16
CA ARG A 669 7.65 7.30 18.81
C ARG A 669 7.38 7.23 17.31
N SER A 670 8.14 7.91 16.45
CA SER A 670 7.88 7.98 15.01
C SER A 670 8.22 6.69 14.25
N SER A 671 9.25 5.94 14.68
CA SER A 671 9.64 4.65 14.10
C SER A 671 9.02 3.44 14.82
N LEU A 672 8.26 3.71 15.89
CA LEU A 672 7.44 2.70 16.54
C LEU A 672 6.40 2.16 15.56
N GLY A 673 6.13 0.86 15.59
CA GLY A 673 5.12 0.25 14.73
C GLY A 673 5.62 -0.30 13.40
N SER A 674 6.86 0.01 13.01
CA SER A 674 7.45 -0.40 11.73
C SER A 674 7.57 -1.93 11.58
N ILE A 675 7.86 -2.38 10.35
CA ILE A 675 8.05 -3.80 10.05
C ILE A 675 9.17 -4.44 10.87
N TYR A 676 10.16 -3.65 11.31
CA TYR A 676 11.30 -4.11 12.11
C TYR A 676 10.90 -4.78 13.44
N LEU A 677 9.68 -4.56 13.95
CA LEU A 677 9.20 -5.21 15.18
C LEU A 677 8.25 -6.40 14.92
N ARG A 678 8.08 -6.84 13.67
CA ARG A 678 6.98 -7.70 13.24
C ARG A 678 7.46 -8.95 12.47
N PRO A 679 7.88 -10.03 13.16
CA PRO A 679 8.48 -11.20 12.51
C PRO A 679 7.59 -11.83 11.43
N ALA A 680 6.27 -11.86 11.61
CA ALA A 680 5.37 -12.46 10.61
C ALA A 680 5.27 -11.60 9.34
N ASN A 681 5.31 -10.27 9.48
CA ASN A 681 5.30 -9.34 8.35
C ASN A 681 6.66 -9.32 7.62
N ILE A 682 7.78 -9.41 8.34
CA ILE A 682 9.11 -9.57 7.72
C ILE A 682 9.15 -10.85 6.89
N GLN A 683 8.68 -11.97 7.44
CA GLN A 683 8.64 -13.24 6.72
C GLN A 683 7.79 -13.14 5.45
N ALA A 684 6.63 -12.48 5.51
CA ALA A 684 5.78 -12.29 4.34
C ALA A 684 6.41 -11.39 3.28
N ALA A 685 7.07 -10.29 3.69
CA ALA A 685 7.75 -9.39 2.77
C ALA A 685 8.87 -10.11 2.01
N SER A 686 9.70 -10.84 2.75
CA SER A 686 10.80 -11.60 2.17
C SER A 686 10.32 -12.80 1.35
N GLN A 687 9.28 -13.53 1.80
CA GLN A 687 8.68 -14.61 1.01
C GLN A 687 8.13 -14.10 -0.33
N ALA A 688 7.49 -12.92 -0.35
CA ALA A 688 7.04 -12.29 -1.58
C ALA A 688 8.22 -12.00 -2.52
N LEU A 689 9.31 -11.42 -2.03
CA LEU A 689 10.50 -11.14 -2.86
C LEU A 689 11.13 -12.42 -3.45
N LEU A 690 11.17 -13.50 -2.67
CA LEU A 690 11.65 -14.81 -3.12
C LEU A 690 10.75 -15.38 -4.23
N ASP A 691 9.43 -15.40 -4.02
CA ASP A 691 8.49 -15.90 -5.04
C ASP A 691 8.47 -15.04 -6.30
N LEU A 692 8.58 -13.71 -6.15
CA LEU A 692 8.70 -12.78 -7.27
C LEU A 692 9.94 -13.07 -8.12
N ASN A 693 11.08 -13.39 -7.51
CA ASN A 693 12.29 -13.75 -8.25
C ASN A 693 12.26 -15.20 -8.79
N ARG A 694 11.55 -16.10 -8.13
CA ARG A 694 11.33 -17.47 -8.61
C ARG A 694 10.44 -17.52 -9.86
N LEU A 695 9.48 -16.59 -9.95
CA LEU A 695 8.47 -16.51 -11.03
C LEU A 695 8.67 -15.26 -11.91
N VAL A 696 9.90 -14.78 -11.99
CA VAL A 696 10.22 -13.50 -12.65
C VAL A 696 9.98 -13.52 -14.16
N ASP A 697 10.13 -14.69 -14.80
CA ASP A 697 9.85 -14.84 -16.23
C ASP A 697 8.35 -14.68 -16.51
N GLU A 698 7.50 -15.29 -15.70
CA GLU A 698 6.04 -15.13 -15.78
C GLU A 698 5.61 -13.68 -15.52
N ILE A 699 6.18 -13.04 -14.50
CA ILE A 699 5.91 -11.62 -14.18
C ILE A 699 6.35 -10.73 -15.34
N THR A 700 7.52 -10.98 -15.92
CA THR A 700 8.05 -10.25 -17.08
C THR A 700 7.13 -10.41 -18.28
N ALA A 701 6.60 -11.61 -18.54
CA ALA A 701 5.63 -11.85 -19.60
C ALA A 701 4.31 -11.09 -19.38
N ILE A 702 3.80 -11.08 -18.14
CA ILE A 702 2.60 -10.31 -17.76
C ILE A 702 2.83 -8.80 -17.96
N ASN A 703 3.99 -8.28 -17.55
CA ASN A 703 4.36 -6.87 -17.72
C ASN A 703 4.60 -6.51 -19.21
N ALA A 704 5.12 -7.44 -20.01
CA ALA A 704 5.33 -7.25 -21.45
C ALA A 704 4.03 -7.23 -22.26
N ALA A 705 2.99 -7.93 -21.80
CA ALA A 705 1.73 -8.06 -22.53
C ALA A 705 1.10 -6.68 -22.86
N PRO A 706 0.59 -6.46 -24.08
CA PRO A 706 0.01 -5.17 -24.46
C PRO A 706 -1.34 -4.95 -23.75
N ALA A 707 -1.59 -3.70 -23.33
CA ALA A 707 -2.92 -3.27 -22.92
C ALA A 707 -3.79 -2.97 -24.14
N ARG A 708 -5.06 -3.37 -24.09
CA ARG A 708 -6.05 -3.11 -25.17
C ARG A 708 -7.10 -2.08 -24.79
N VAL A 709 -7.16 -1.75 -23.51
CA VAL A 709 -8.07 -0.75 -22.95
C VAL A 709 -7.25 0.37 -22.33
N ALA A 710 -7.58 1.61 -22.68
CA ALA A 710 -6.93 2.80 -22.17
C ALA A 710 -7.90 3.75 -21.48
N LEU A 711 -7.42 4.49 -20.49
CA LEU A 711 -8.09 5.63 -19.87
C LEU A 711 -7.38 6.93 -20.27
N LEU A 712 -8.13 7.98 -20.61
CA LEU A 712 -7.52 9.30 -20.83
C LEU A 712 -7.06 9.90 -19.51
N TYR A 713 -5.75 10.15 -19.36
CA TYR A 713 -5.18 11.00 -18.32
C TYR A 713 -5.23 12.47 -18.76
N SER A 714 -6.14 13.24 -18.15
CA SER A 714 -6.36 14.66 -18.47
C SER A 714 -6.01 15.57 -17.29
N PRO A 715 -4.85 16.28 -17.34
CA PRO A 715 -4.54 17.34 -16.37
C PRO A 715 -5.59 18.45 -16.36
N ALA A 716 -6.19 18.78 -17.51
CA ALA A 716 -7.28 19.76 -17.59
C ALA A 716 -8.51 19.29 -16.80
N ALA A 717 -9.01 18.08 -17.03
CA ALA A 717 -10.13 17.54 -16.27
C ALA A 717 -9.78 17.34 -14.78
N LEU A 718 -8.56 16.92 -14.46
CA LEU A 718 -8.11 16.78 -13.07
C LEU A 718 -8.17 18.10 -12.28
N PHE A 719 -7.87 19.22 -12.96
CA PHE A 719 -7.98 20.57 -12.42
C PHE A 719 -9.44 21.04 -12.33
N TRP A 720 -10.24 20.89 -13.38
CA TRP A 720 -11.57 21.50 -13.48
C TRP A 720 -12.71 20.64 -12.90
N GLN A 721 -12.57 19.32 -12.92
CA GLN A 721 -13.66 18.38 -12.70
C GLN A 721 -13.45 17.57 -11.42
N GLU A 722 -14.24 17.87 -10.38
CA GLU A 722 -14.05 17.27 -9.05
C GLU A 722 -14.25 15.75 -9.01
N ASP A 723 -15.19 15.21 -9.79
CA ASP A 723 -15.53 13.77 -9.85
C ASP A 723 -14.69 12.97 -10.89
N TYR A 724 -13.75 13.61 -11.59
CA TYR A 724 -12.83 12.93 -12.52
C TYR A 724 -11.99 11.84 -11.83
N PRO A 725 -11.35 12.08 -10.66
CA PRO A 725 -10.59 11.04 -9.96
C PRO A 725 -11.44 9.84 -9.53
N GLN A 726 -12.64 10.08 -9.01
CA GLN A 726 -13.52 8.99 -8.55
C GLN A 726 -13.99 8.15 -9.74
N THR A 727 -14.44 8.79 -10.82
CA THR A 727 -14.89 8.08 -12.03
C THR A 727 -13.74 7.27 -12.65
N THR A 728 -12.53 7.81 -12.64
CA THR A 728 -11.33 7.10 -13.11
C THR A 728 -11.07 5.85 -12.28
N LYS A 729 -11.12 5.96 -10.93
CA LYS A 729 -10.96 4.83 -10.02
C LYS A 729 -12.04 3.77 -10.21
N ASP A 730 -13.30 4.17 -10.32
CA ASP A 730 -14.42 3.24 -10.48
C ASP A 730 -14.32 2.46 -11.80
N LEU A 731 -14.03 3.16 -12.90
CA LEU A 731 -13.85 2.53 -14.20
C LEU A 731 -12.63 1.61 -14.22
N TYR A 732 -11.50 2.05 -13.66
CA TYR A 732 -10.30 1.23 -13.53
C TYR A 732 -10.58 -0.05 -12.74
N THR A 733 -11.34 0.05 -11.64
CA THR A 733 -11.79 -1.12 -10.88
C THR A 733 -12.62 -2.06 -11.75
N LEU A 734 -13.64 -1.58 -12.46
CA LEU A 734 -14.47 -2.43 -13.31
C LEU A 734 -13.64 -3.17 -14.37
N LEU A 735 -12.71 -2.47 -15.04
CA LEU A 735 -11.86 -3.07 -16.08
C LEU A 735 -10.88 -4.12 -15.51
N THR A 736 -10.32 -3.85 -14.33
CA THR A 736 -9.42 -4.77 -13.61
C THR A 736 -10.17 -6.05 -13.19
N LEU A 737 -11.41 -5.92 -12.71
CA LEU A 737 -12.29 -7.04 -12.36
C LEU A 737 -12.83 -7.79 -13.59
N LEU A 738 -12.56 -7.31 -14.81
CA LEU A 738 -12.92 -7.95 -16.07
C LEU A 738 -11.74 -8.65 -16.75
N GLY A 739 -10.56 -8.70 -16.11
CA GLY A 739 -9.39 -9.39 -16.65
C GLY A 739 -8.56 -8.56 -17.61
N HIS A 740 -8.91 -7.28 -17.84
CA HIS A 740 -8.21 -6.43 -18.77
C HIS A 740 -6.96 -5.81 -18.14
N LYS A 741 -5.84 -5.85 -18.87
CA LYS A 741 -4.72 -4.95 -18.61
C LYS A 741 -5.09 -3.54 -19.08
N VAL A 742 -5.04 -2.58 -18.16
CA VAL A 742 -5.40 -1.18 -18.39
C VAL A 742 -4.13 -0.35 -18.57
N THR A 743 -4.16 0.59 -19.51
CA THR A 743 -3.10 1.62 -19.68
C THR A 743 -3.72 3.01 -19.67
N PHE A 744 -2.88 4.04 -19.66
CA PHE A 744 -3.30 5.43 -19.80
C PHE A 744 -2.78 6.03 -21.10
N VAL A 745 -3.55 6.94 -21.66
CA VAL A 745 -3.11 7.84 -22.73
C VAL A 745 -3.26 9.26 -22.20
N SER A 746 -2.20 10.05 -22.19
CA SER A 746 -2.26 11.45 -21.72
C SER A 746 -2.67 12.42 -22.83
N GLU A 747 -3.10 13.63 -22.43
CA GLU A 747 -3.27 14.75 -23.36
C GLU A 747 -1.98 15.07 -24.14
N ARG A 748 -0.80 14.94 -23.52
CA ARG A 748 0.49 15.21 -24.17
C ARG A 748 0.88 14.11 -25.16
N GLN A 749 0.61 12.85 -24.84
CA GLN A 749 0.79 11.72 -25.76
C GLN A 749 -0.13 11.86 -26.96
N LEU A 750 -1.39 12.25 -26.77
CA LEU A 750 -2.32 12.57 -27.86
C LEU A 750 -1.79 13.70 -28.74
N ALA A 751 -1.37 14.81 -28.14
CA ALA A 751 -0.88 15.98 -28.88
C ALA A 751 0.41 15.71 -29.66
N SER A 752 1.31 14.86 -29.13
CA SER A 752 2.57 14.49 -29.78
C SER A 752 2.45 13.30 -30.74
N GLY A 753 1.30 12.63 -30.79
CA GLY A 753 1.10 11.41 -31.58
C GLY A 753 1.75 10.15 -30.97
N ASN A 754 2.29 10.24 -29.75
CA ASN A 754 2.92 9.12 -29.03
C ASN A 754 1.88 8.26 -28.30
N VAL A 755 0.87 7.78 -29.03
CA VAL A 755 -0.21 6.94 -28.50
C VAL A 755 0.17 5.47 -28.64
N PRO A 756 -0.02 4.61 -27.61
CA PRO A 756 0.20 3.17 -27.74
C PRO A 756 -0.63 2.56 -28.87
N THR A 757 -0.01 1.72 -29.69
CA THR A 757 -0.67 1.05 -30.80
C THR A 757 -1.57 -0.10 -30.33
N GLY A 758 -2.66 -0.36 -31.05
CA GLY A 758 -3.50 -1.54 -30.81
C GLY A 758 -4.44 -1.42 -29.60
N ILE A 759 -4.80 -0.18 -29.23
CA ILE A 759 -5.87 0.13 -28.29
C ILE A 759 -7.22 -0.03 -28.99
N ASP A 760 -8.06 -0.90 -28.44
CA ASP A 760 -9.42 -1.13 -28.92
C ASP A 760 -10.39 -0.06 -28.39
N CYS A 761 -10.23 0.30 -27.11
CA CYS A 761 -11.07 1.27 -26.40
C CYS A 761 -10.23 2.33 -25.69
N LEU A 762 -10.58 3.60 -25.90
CA LEU A 762 -10.14 4.71 -25.05
C LEU A 762 -11.34 5.29 -24.30
N PHE A 763 -11.34 5.18 -22.98
CA PHE A 763 -12.39 5.76 -22.15
C PHE A 763 -12.07 7.18 -21.70
N LEU A 764 -13.09 8.03 -21.63
CA LEU A 764 -13.02 9.40 -21.13
C LEU A 764 -13.80 9.49 -19.80
N PRO A 765 -13.16 9.23 -18.64
CA PRO A 765 -13.83 9.27 -17.34
C PRO A 765 -14.09 10.71 -16.88
N ARG A 766 -15.27 11.27 -17.11
CA ARG A 766 -15.63 12.67 -16.76
C ARG A 766 -14.58 13.68 -17.25
N VAL A 767 -14.07 13.51 -18.47
CA VAL A 767 -13.11 14.42 -19.10
C VAL A 767 -13.87 15.61 -19.68
N THR A 768 -14.29 16.55 -18.82
CA THR A 768 -15.14 17.68 -19.25
C THR A 768 -14.36 18.80 -19.95
N HIS A 769 -13.09 18.96 -19.62
CA HIS A 769 -12.19 20.00 -20.13
C HIS A 769 -11.00 19.36 -20.81
N THR A 770 -10.65 19.85 -22.01
CA THR A 770 -9.44 19.44 -22.74
C THR A 770 -8.91 20.60 -23.59
N PRO A 771 -7.60 20.67 -23.87
CA PRO A 771 -7.07 21.50 -24.94
C PRO A 771 -7.65 21.13 -26.32
N ASP A 772 -7.66 22.09 -27.25
CA ASP A 772 -8.15 21.85 -28.62
C ASP A 772 -7.36 20.78 -29.36
N SER A 773 -6.05 20.71 -29.12
CA SER A 773 -5.16 19.68 -29.66
C SER A 773 -5.57 18.27 -29.24
N THR A 774 -6.02 18.08 -28.00
CA THR A 774 -6.53 16.79 -27.51
C THR A 774 -7.80 16.38 -28.27
N SER A 775 -8.75 17.30 -28.45
CA SER A 775 -9.98 17.02 -29.21
C SER A 775 -9.68 16.64 -30.66
N ALA A 776 -8.75 17.36 -31.31
CA ALA A 776 -8.31 17.06 -32.66
C ALA A 776 -7.61 15.68 -32.77
N ALA A 777 -6.78 15.32 -31.80
CA ALA A 777 -6.10 14.04 -31.74
C ALA A 777 -7.06 12.86 -31.51
N LEU A 778 -8.07 13.04 -30.66
CA LEU A 778 -9.14 12.05 -30.46
C LEU A 778 -9.91 11.79 -31.76
N ALA A 779 -10.17 12.84 -32.56
CA ALA A 779 -10.77 12.67 -33.89
C ALA A 779 -9.91 11.78 -34.80
N GLY A 780 -8.59 11.90 -34.69
CA GLY A 780 -7.63 11.03 -35.40
C GLY A 780 -7.74 9.57 -34.97
N LEU A 781 -7.80 9.30 -33.66
CA LEU A 781 -7.93 7.94 -33.13
C LEU A 781 -9.23 7.26 -33.57
N ILE A 782 -10.35 7.98 -33.55
CA ILE A 782 -11.65 7.48 -34.03
C ILE A 782 -11.54 7.07 -35.51
N ARG A 783 -10.90 7.90 -36.35
CA ARG A 783 -10.67 7.56 -37.77
C ARG A 783 -9.77 6.35 -37.96
N SER A 784 -8.84 6.09 -37.03
CA SER A 784 -7.97 4.92 -37.05
C SER A 784 -8.62 3.63 -36.53
N GLY A 785 -9.87 3.69 -36.06
CA GLY A 785 -10.65 2.54 -35.61
C GLY A 785 -10.73 2.34 -34.10
N THR A 786 -10.07 3.18 -33.30
CA THR A 786 -10.22 3.13 -31.83
C THR A 786 -11.60 3.60 -31.41
N THR A 787 -12.29 2.81 -30.59
CA THR A 787 -13.59 3.21 -30.02
C THR A 787 -13.35 4.16 -28.84
N VAL A 788 -13.80 5.41 -28.95
CA VAL A 788 -13.68 6.40 -27.87
C VAL A 788 -14.99 6.49 -27.10
N ILE A 789 -14.96 6.19 -25.80
CA ILE A 789 -16.15 5.99 -24.96
C ILE A 789 -16.21 7.05 -23.85
N PRO A 790 -17.12 8.04 -23.93
CA PRO A 790 -17.34 8.96 -22.83
C PRO A 790 -18.02 8.27 -21.65
N VAL A 791 -17.52 8.51 -20.43
CA VAL A 791 -18.11 8.00 -19.19
C VAL A 791 -18.62 9.17 -18.36
N GLY A 792 -19.93 9.17 -18.10
CA GLY A 792 -20.65 10.29 -17.50
C GLY A 792 -20.92 11.46 -18.47
N ARG A 793 -21.61 12.48 -17.96
CA ARG A 793 -22.06 13.65 -18.75
C ARG A 793 -20.93 14.61 -19.10
N ASP A 794 -21.23 15.57 -19.99
CA ASP A 794 -20.39 16.75 -20.29
C ASP A 794 -18.95 16.46 -20.77
N ASN A 795 -18.65 15.24 -21.19
CA ASN A 795 -17.34 14.91 -21.75
C ASN A 795 -17.03 15.80 -22.97
N LEU A 796 -15.83 16.38 -22.99
CA LEU A 796 -15.35 17.31 -24.01
C LEU A 796 -16.24 18.53 -24.21
N ARG A 797 -17.04 18.93 -23.22
CA ARG A 797 -17.95 20.09 -23.35
C ARG A 797 -17.21 21.43 -23.35
N PHE A 798 -16.05 21.50 -22.71
CA PHE A 798 -15.29 22.72 -22.52
C PHE A 798 -13.87 22.61 -23.07
N ASP A 799 -13.29 23.76 -23.41
CA ASP A 799 -11.85 23.86 -23.63
C ASP A 799 -11.07 23.92 -22.30
N ALA A 800 -9.75 24.10 -22.38
CA ALA A 800 -8.88 24.13 -21.20
C ALA A 800 -9.14 25.34 -20.26
N TYR A 801 -9.85 26.37 -20.72
CA TYR A 801 -10.18 27.59 -19.95
C TYR A 801 -11.67 27.67 -19.58
N SER A 802 -12.37 26.53 -19.61
CA SER A 802 -13.78 26.42 -19.24
C SER A 802 -14.74 27.18 -20.16
N ARG A 803 -14.32 27.47 -21.41
CA ARG A 803 -15.21 28.02 -22.43
C ARG A 803 -15.95 26.88 -23.13
N PRO A 804 -17.27 26.97 -23.33
CA PRO A 804 -18.03 25.90 -23.97
C PRO A 804 -17.62 25.75 -25.44
N ARG A 805 -17.52 24.51 -25.90
CA ARG A 805 -17.31 24.20 -27.32
C ARG A 805 -18.65 24.27 -28.05
N GLU A 806 -18.66 24.87 -29.24
CA GLU A 806 -19.86 24.97 -30.07
C GLU A 806 -20.29 23.62 -30.67
N GLN A 807 -19.32 22.74 -30.95
CA GLN A 807 -19.54 21.45 -31.59
C GLN A 807 -19.01 20.30 -30.74
N SER A 808 -19.82 19.25 -30.61
CA SER A 808 -19.40 17.96 -30.06
C SER A 808 -18.49 17.23 -31.03
N LEU A 809 -17.50 16.49 -30.52
CA LEU A 809 -16.64 15.63 -31.34
C LEU A 809 -17.48 14.52 -32.00
N PRO A 810 -17.59 14.46 -33.34
CA PRO A 810 -18.34 13.39 -34.01
C PRO A 810 -17.62 12.03 -33.88
N GLY A 811 -18.41 10.95 -33.88
CA GLY A 811 -17.88 9.58 -33.86
C GLY A 811 -17.57 9.02 -32.47
N LEU A 812 -17.87 9.75 -31.40
CA LEU A 812 -17.88 9.20 -30.03
C LEU A 812 -18.92 8.07 -29.91
N ALA A 813 -18.61 7.06 -29.09
CA ALA A 813 -19.58 6.05 -28.69
C ALA A 813 -20.66 6.66 -27.77
N ALA A 814 -21.74 5.91 -27.56
CA ALA A 814 -22.77 6.28 -26.59
C ALA A 814 -22.18 6.47 -25.19
N VAL A 815 -22.68 7.47 -24.46
CA VAL A 815 -22.23 7.76 -23.10
C VAL A 815 -22.49 6.56 -22.20
N LEU A 816 -21.43 6.09 -21.55
CA LEU A 816 -21.49 5.06 -20.53
C LEU A 816 -21.82 5.71 -19.17
N HIS A 817 -22.84 5.18 -18.52
CA HIS A 817 -23.19 5.50 -17.14
C HIS A 817 -22.78 4.34 -16.23
N ILE A 818 -21.97 4.64 -15.21
CA ILE A 818 -21.53 3.70 -14.16
C ILE A 818 -21.92 4.25 -12.79
N GLY A 819 -21.91 3.39 -11.76
CA GLY A 819 -22.35 3.74 -10.41
C GLY A 819 -23.84 3.50 -10.18
N LEU A 820 -24.51 2.76 -11.09
CA LEU A 820 -25.92 2.39 -10.95
C LEU A 820 -26.07 1.16 -10.05
N ASN A 821 -25.36 0.09 -10.42
CA ASN A 821 -25.33 -1.17 -9.70
C ASN A 821 -24.13 -1.99 -10.17
N ARG A 822 -23.32 -2.50 -9.25
CA ARG A 822 -22.06 -3.22 -9.56
C ARG A 822 -22.20 -4.36 -10.57
N LYS A 823 -23.27 -5.17 -10.46
CA LYS A 823 -23.53 -6.28 -11.39
C LYS A 823 -23.91 -5.78 -12.78
N VAL A 824 -24.72 -4.71 -12.82
CA VAL A 824 -25.13 -4.05 -14.07
C VAL A 824 -23.93 -3.39 -14.73
N ASP A 825 -23.11 -2.68 -13.96
CA ASP A 825 -21.94 -1.95 -14.43
C ASP A 825 -20.90 -2.92 -15.00
N LEU A 826 -20.55 -4.01 -14.30
CA LEU A 826 -19.66 -5.05 -14.82
C LEU A 826 -20.15 -5.63 -16.14
N LYS A 827 -21.44 -5.99 -16.23
CA LYS A 827 -22.03 -6.55 -17.44
C LYS A 827 -21.99 -5.54 -18.60
N THR A 828 -22.28 -4.27 -18.31
CA THR A 828 -22.33 -3.20 -19.30
C THR A 828 -20.95 -2.91 -19.86
N VAL A 829 -19.96 -2.71 -18.98
CA VAL A 829 -18.57 -2.47 -19.39
C VAL A 829 -18.02 -3.67 -20.17
N ALA A 830 -18.26 -4.91 -19.72
CA ALA A 830 -17.83 -6.11 -20.43
C ALA A 830 -18.42 -6.19 -21.85
N THR A 831 -19.70 -5.85 -22.00
CA THR A 831 -20.38 -5.88 -23.31
C THR A 831 -19.81 -4.82 -24.25
N LEU A 832 -19.52 -3.63 -23.74
CA LEU A 832 -18.94 -2.53 -24.52
C LEU A 832 -17.53 -2.88 -25.01
N VAL A 833 -16.65 -3.33 -24.12
CA VAL A 833 -15.27 -3.69 -24.48
C VAL A 833 -15.25 -4.86 -25.46
N ALA A 834 -16.09 -5.88 -25.24
CA ALA A 834 -16.22 -7.00 -26.18
C ALA A 834 -16.71 -6.55 -27.56
N THR A 835 -17.62 -5.57 -27.63
CA THR A 835 -18.12 -5.04 -28.90
C THR A 835 -17.05 -4.27 -29.65
N ALA A 836 -16.30 -3.41 -28.97
CA ALA A 836 -15.19 -2.67 -29.58
C ALA A 836 -14.09 -3.61 -30.08
N SER A 837 -13.72 -4.62 -29.29
CA SER A 837 -12.64 -5.55 -29.63
C SER A 837 -12.96 -6.47 -30.82
N LYS A 838 -14.24 -6.70 -31.14
CA LYS A 838 -14.65 -7.47 -32.35
C LYS A 838 -14.12 -6.85 -33.63
N SER A 839 -14.07 -5.52 -33.71
CA SER A 839 -13.58 -4.81 -34.89
C SER A 839 -12.07 -5.02 -35.12
N SER A 840 -11.32 -5.25 -34.04
CA SER A 840 -9.86 -5.48 -34.06
C SER A 840 -9.45 -6.94 -34.14
N GLY A 841 -10.39 -7.89 -33.96
CA GLY A 841 -10.09 -9.33 -33.93
C GLY A 841 -9.32 -9.80 -32.67
N HIS A 842 -9.16 -8.96 -31.65
CA HIS A 842 -8.48 -9.32 -30.41
C HIS A 842 -9.36 -10.20 -29.51
N THR A 843 -8.74 -11.21 -28.90
CA THR A 843 -9.42 -12.13 -27.96
C THR A 843 -9.71 -11.44 -26.62
N GLN A 844 -10.91 -11.66 -26.09
CA GLN A 844 -11.27 -11.20 -24.73
C GLN A 844 -10.63 -12.07 -23.65
N PRO A 845 -10.40 -11.51 -22.44
CA PRO A 845 -10.06 -12.30 -21.26
C PRO A 845 -11.08 -13.41 -21.00
N VAL A 846 -10.64 -14.54 -20.43
CA VAL A 846 -11.55 -15.56 -19.87
C VAL A 846 -12.48 -14.91 -18.86
N SER A 847 -13.76 -15.29 -18.86
CA SER A 847 -14.67 -14.79 -17.84
C SER A 847 -14.42 -15.50 -16.52
N LEU A 848 -14.12 -14.73 -15.47
CA LEU A 848 -14.17 -15.21 -14.10
C LEU A 848 -15.60 -15.07 -13.55
N LEU A 849 -16.17 -16.19 -13.13
CA LEU A 849 -17.57 -16.28 -12.70
C LEU A 849 -17.64 -16.67 -11.22
N ASP A 850 -18.65 -16.15 -10.53
CA ASP A 850 -19.08 -16.66 -9.23
C ASP A 850 -19.66 -18.07 -9.42
N ALA A 851 -19.13 -19.04 -8.68
CA ALA A 851 -19.47 -20.44 -8.89
C ALA A 851 -20.92 -20.79 -8.51
N GLY A 852 -21.51 -20.04 -7.56
CA GLY A 852 -22.88 -20.29 -7.09
C GLY A 852 -23.95 -19.67 -7.99
N THR A 853 -23.70 -18.49 -8.52
CA THR A 853 -24.68 -17.70 -9.29
C THR A 853 -24.45 -17.77 -10.80
N GLY A 854 -23.24 -18.11 -11.24
CA GLY A 854 -22.83 -18.08 -12.66
C GLY A 854 -22.67 -16.68 -13.24
N ALA A 855 -22.89 -15.61 -12.47
CA ALA A 855 -22.61 -14.24 -12.88
C ALA A 855 -21.11 -13.94 -12.81
N ARG A 856 -20.66 -12.82 -13.40
CA ARG A 856 -19.26 -12.37 -13.26
C ARG A 856 -18.92 -12.15 -11.78
N ALA A 857 -17.75 -12.64 -11.36
CA ALA A 857 -17.28 -12.50 -9.99
C ALA A 857 -16.97 -11.03 -9.68
N TRP A 858 -17.29 -10.58 -8.46
CA TRP A 858 -16.98 -9.25 -7.97
C TRP A 858 -15.78 -9.29 -7.01
N GLY A 859 -14.95 -8.26 -7.05
CA GLY A 859 -13.85 -8.05 -6.11
C GLY A 859 -12.65 -8.97 -6.27
N ILE A 860 -12.59 -9.75 -7.37
CA ILE A 860 -11.40 -10.50 -7.76
C ILE A 860 -10.68 -9.74 -8.87
N GLU A 861 -9.51 -9.21 -8.57
CA GLU A 861 -8.61 -8.77 -9.62
C GLU A 861 -8.03 -10.01 -10.31
N TYR A 862 -8.01 -9.99 -11.64
CA TYR A 862 -7.26 -10.97 -12.42
C TYR A 862 -6.80 -10.37 -13.75
N ARG A 863 -5.91 -11.07 -14.44
CA ARG A 863 -5.56 -10.81 -15.84
C ARG A 863 -5.53 -12.09 -16.63
N ASP A 864 -5.62 -11.98 -17.94
CA ASP A 864 -5.48 -13.11 -18.85
C ASP A 864 -4.43 -12.78 -19.91
N VAL A 865 -3.25 -13.39 -19.77
CA VAL A 865 -2.09 -13.11 -20.61
C VAL A 865 -1.62 -14.39 -21.28
N ARG A 866 -1.20 -14.27 -22.55
CA ARG A 866 -0.42 -15.31 -23.23
C ARG A 866 1.03 -14.87 -23.32
N ASP A 867 1.95 -15.72 -22.90
CA ASP A 867 3.37 -15.47 -23.09
C ASP A 867 3.81 -15.79 -24.52
N ALA A 868 5.09 -15.53 -24.84
CA ALA A 868 5.65 -15.77 -26.17
C ALA A 868 5.65 -17.26 -26.57
N GLY A 869 5.65 -18.18 -25.60
CA GLY A 869 5.55 -19.63 -25.81
C GLY A 869 4.12 -20.13 -25.96
N GLY A 870 3.12 -19.25 -25.89
CA GLY A 870 1.71 -19.59 -25.98
C GLY A 870 1.10 -20.11 -24.67
N ARG A 871 1.88 -20.17 -23.58
CA ARG A 871 1.35 -20.49 -22.23
C ARG A 871 0.39 -19.40 -21.82
N ARG A 872 -0.74 -19.78 -21.22
CA ARG A 872 -1.71 -18.82 -20.70
C ARG A 872 -1.50 -18.67 -19.20
N LEU A 873 -1.27 -17.44 -18.76
CA LEU A 873 -1.02 -17.04 -17.39
C LEU A 873 -2.20 -16.21 -16.88
N ILE A 874 -2.78 -16.63 -15.77
CA ILE A 874 -3.90 -15.96 -15.12
C ILE A 874 -3.53 -15.68 -13.66
N PRO A 875 -2.88 -14.54 -13.37
CA PRO A 875 -2.77 -14.08 -12.00
C PRO A 875 -4.13 -13.62 -11.48
N LEU A 876 -4.43 -13.89 -10.22
CA LEU A 876 -5.65 -13.43 -9.58
C LEU A 876 -5.52 -13.29 -8.06
N VAL A 877 -6.27 -12.35 -7.48
CA VAL A 877 -6.35 -12.15 -6.03
C VAL A 877 -7.73 -11.68 -5.61
N ASN A 878 -8.19 -12.16 -4.46
CA ASN A 878 -9.40 -11.65 -3.83
C ASN A 878 -9.12 -10.37 -3.03
N LEU A 879 -9.66 -9.26 -3.50
CA LEU A 879 -9.54 -7.95 -2.87
C LEU A 879 -10.60 -7.72 -1.79
N LEU A 880 -11.59 -8.59 -1.65
CA LEU A 880 -12.64 -8.50 -0.62
C LEU A 880 -12.17 -9.05 0.71
N ARG A 881 -12.88 -8.66 1.78
CA ARG A 881 -12.66 -9.14 3.16
C ARG A 881 -13.25 -10.52 3.46
N VAL A 882 -13.95 -11.12 2.50
CA VAL A 882 -14.60 -12.43 2.63
C VAL A 882 -14.14 -13.38 1.51
N PRO A 883 -14.08 -14.71 1.77
CA PRO A 883 -13.79 -15.68 0.72
C PRO A 883 -14.85 -15.66 -0.39
N VAL A 884 -14.42 -15.90 -1.62
CA VAL A 884 -15.30 -15.96 -2.80
C VAL A 884 -15.09 -17.29 -3.52
N ARG A 885 -16.19 -17.96 -3.89
CA ARG A 885 -16.14 -19.17 -4.72
C ARG A 885 -16.23 -18.78 -6.19
N VAL A 886 -15.26 -19.19 -6.99
CA VAL A 886 -15.12 -18.78 -8.38
C VAL A 886 -14.92 -19.99 -9.30
N ARG A 887 -15.18 -19.75 -10.59
CA ARG A 887 -14.85 -20.65 -11.69
C ARG A 887 -14.37 -19.86 -12.90
N LEU A 888 -13.45 -20.45 -13.67
CA LEU A 888 -13.01 -19.93 -14.95
C LEU A 888 -13.90 -20.48 -16.07
N ASP A 889 -14.41 -19.60 -16.93
CA ASP A 889 -15.23 -19.97 -18.08
C ASP A 889 -14.36 -20.51 -19.23
N LEU A 890 -13.87 -21.75 -19.05
CA LEU A 890 -12.97 -22.45 -19.96
C LEU A 890 -13.70 -23.59 -20.70
N PRO A 891 -13.28 -23.96 -21.92
CA PRO A 891 -13.79 -25.15 -22.59
C PRO A 891 -13.58 -26.44 -21.79
N ALA A 892 -14.49 -27.41 -21.92
CA ALA A 892 -14.46 -28.66 -21.14
C ALA A 892 -13.21 -29.53 -21.36
N SER A 893 -12.47 -29.33 -22.45
CA SER A 893 -11.24 -30.06 -22.79
C SER A 893 -9.96 -29.46 -22.21
N THR A 894 -10.05 -28.48 -21.31
CA THR A 894 -8.88 -27.74 -20.84
C THR A 894 -8.07 -28.59 -19.85
N THR A 895 -6.76 -28.71 -20.15
CA THR A 895 -5.65 -29.33 -19.40
C THR A 895 -5.63 -28.92 -17.91
N PRO A 896 -4.91 -29.65 -17.03
CA PRO A 896 -4.91 -29.32 -15.61
C PRO A 896 -4.34 -27.92 -15.38
N VAL A 897 -5.05 -27.13 -14.55
CA VAL A 897 -4.63 -25.79 -14.15
C VAL A 897 -3.73 -25.90 -12.93
N THR A 898 -2.56 -25.25 -12.95
CA THR A 898 -1.61 -25.29 -11.83
C THR A 898 -1.39 -23.86 -11.31
N ASP A 899 -1.51 -23.67 -9.99
CA ASP A 899 -1.01 -22.46 -9.34
C ASP A 899 0.51 -22.57 -9.18
N LEU A 900 1.24 -21.69 -9.87
CA LEU A 900 2.71 -21.64 -9.87
C LEU A 900 3.29 -21.10 -8.56
N ILE A 901 2.52 -20.37 -7.76
CA ILE A 901 2.97 -19.90 -6.44
C ILE A 901 3.07 -21.11 -5.50
N SER A 902 1.99 -21.85 -5.29
CA SER A 902 1.97 -23.00 -4.38
C SER A 902 2.43 -24.33 -5.00
N ASN A 903 2.54 -24.40 -6.32
CA ASN A 903 2.74 -25.61 -7.12
C ASN A 903 1.62 -26.66 -6.93
N ARG A 904 0.37 -26.20 -6.82
CA ARG A 904 -0.80 -27.07 -6.61
C ARG A 904 -1.73 -27.05 -7.82
N ALA A 905 -2.32 -28.20 -8.11
CA ALA A 905 -3.40 -28.28 -9.08
C ALA A 905 -4.66 -27.57 -8.56
N ILE A 906 -5.30 -26.79 -9.43
CA ILE A 906 -6.53 -26.06 -9.14
C ILE A 906 -7.67 -26.64 -9.97
N ASN A 907 -8.81 -26.88 -9.33
CA ASN A 907 -10.05 -27.20 -10.04
C ASN A 907 -10.63 -25.92 -10.62
N SER A 908 -10.44 -25.68 -11.92
CA SER A 908 -10.88 -24.44 -12.57
C SER A 908 -12.40 -24.25 -12.62
N THR A 909 -13.19 -25.30 -12.39
CA THR A 909 -14.66 -25.21 -12.41
C THR A 909 -15.27 -24.81 -11.07
N ASP A 910 -14.52 -24.92 -9.97
CA ASP A 910 -14.99 -24.59 -8.61
C ASP A 910 -13.80 -24.54 -7.62
N PHE A 911 -13.42 -23.34 -7.22
CA PHE A 911 -12.42 -23.13 -6.17
C PHE A 911 -12.71 -21.87 -5.34
N THR A 912 -12.22 -21.84 -4.11
CA THR A 912 -12.40 -20.72 -3.17
C THR A 912 -11.13 -19.87 -3.12
N LEU A 913 -11.27 -18.57 -3.33
CA LEU A 913 -10.21 -17.58 -3.11
C LEU A 913 -10.41 -16.91 -1.76
N ARG A 914 -9.44 -17.02 -0.85
CA ARG A 914 -9.46 -16.30 0.43
C ARG A 914 -9.02 -14.85 0.22
N PRO A 915 -9.45 -13.92 1.10
CA PRO A 915 -8.94 -12.55 1.10
C PRO A 915 -7.42 -12.50 1.05
N MET A 916 -6.85 -11.68 0.16
CA MET A 916 -5.41 -11.44 0.08
C MET A 916 -4.58 -12.73 -0.12
N GLU A 917 -5.11 -13.67 -0.90
CA GLU A 917 -4.40 -14.88 -1.34
C GLU A 917 -4.17 -14.81 -2.85
N PRO A 918 -2.99 -14.34 -3.29
CA PRO A 918 -2.65 -14.34 -4.71
C PRO A 918 -2.45 -15.75 -5.23
N LEU A 919 -2.92 -16.00 -6.45
CA LEU A 919 -2.61 -17.20 -7.25
C LEU A 919 -2.02 -16.77 -8.60
N LEU A 920 -1.17 -17.62 -9.18
CA LEU A 920 -0.69 -17.48 -10.54
C LEU A 920 -0.98 -18.76 -11.30
N LEU A 921 -2.08 -18.79 -12.04
CA LEU A 921 -2.51 -20.00 -12.74
C LEU A 921 -1.81 -20.13 -14.10
N GLU A 922 -1.22 -21.29 -14.35
CA GLU A 922 -0.72 -21.70 -15.66
C GLU A 922 -1.69 -22.66 -16.33
N LEU A 923 -2.00 -22.40 -17.59
CA LEU A 923 -2.68 -23.32 -18.50
C LEU A 923 -1.75 -23.59 -19.67
N ARG A 924 -1.36 -24.86 -19.84
CA ARG A 924 -0.54 -25.32 -20.96
C ARG A 924 -1.42 -25.64 -22.18
N PRO A 925 -0.96 -25.31 -23.40
CA PRO A 925 -1.68 -25.58 -24.64
C PRO A 925 -2.15 -27.02 -24.81
#